data_AF-A0A7Y6IG04-F1
#
_entry.id   AF-A0A7Y6IG04-F1
#
_cell.length_a   1.000
_cell.length_b   1.000
_cell.length_c   1.000
_cell.angle_alpha   90.00
_cell.angle_beta   90.00
_cell.angle_gamma   90.00
#
_symmetry.space_group_name_H-M   'P 1'
#
loop_
_entity.id
_entity.type
_entity.pdbx_description
1 polymer ?
#
loop_
_entity_poly.entity_id
_entity_poly.type
_entity_poly.pdbx_seq_one_letter_code
_entity_poly.pdbx_strand_id
1 'polypeptide(L)'
;MSSPGAVEGPFAALREQLLEAATAFAGAPASLSEILAGLVDDVDRALREQLEIFPVCHHSPASALAMARRLREKRPEVVYLELCEDLRPLLDELRNCRLPVALQAFATELDGFPAGSGPLSVVAPITEVSAEYQVIAYALETPGVELVLVDRSADHVFQWLDKDKDKDKDEGEQPVTQPDPEHAEDAALHGDAVGIEIGDLRPRFAELEAHLLHHGKVRHWSEWWDQYVERPLLDADHDTYRQVMVLIGSLFRRLAPERGDRLARDEERERHMWTRIREHLSTSGADPARSMYVCGAFHAASRVEEFGLAGSDTYQVTPRTGTRWLYGLIPSSHSAIEAQFGLASGSVSIAAATWAKAVSRGGVKPYRLEGQQTKAKPKKAEPGLPAPGPVPDRLSGFLSRPPELGGLDEDELLGWCVDLVRLARRNGYLSSTADAIAVYETSILLAGMRDRARPTPYDFQDAAVTCIEKDVVPGRRDVRHLCEILLGGDRIGQVGYASMPPLARDVYDRLEPLGLDLHKRTVQRALMNLDADPDLAPCSHLLWMLRYLLPDGAVRPIMGTRRLGERSIQESWDLSLGQHQRSLIELGYEGVTVEQVLERRLRRAVWNPQATAATALEAVEDSIVFLGSRRFTDELGGRAVELLSAERTVDDAPEVLRRMRRLLAHFRAAEPELPAWCEAFVTTGYAHYCTLLPTAFVAEDTGVRQVGAMLGFLFSMEGLALSLGCDRAQLELAVQQSHPQAPAKVALLWAAQSQLGLLPLAALRERCDELLANPLVVPSFPLYISGFVQALESVPSLTPFVVEVISKAFGRLPDAVLLPWLPKLITTLRDQARELVPVLVREAGRTFPAGLAELDAWVPPWERRAASPAAAGGPGAAVSGPVAELLRAHPDTCDAVGALLGCEGGWLADEPPAYAEAVALLARHPETALAAAHLVASTG
;
A
#
# COMPACT_ATOMS: atom_id res chain seq x y z
N MET A 1 8.32 14.76 -64.43
CA MET A 1 8.99 15.69 -63.49
C MET A 1 8.57 17.09 -63.88
N SER A 2 7.51 17.60 -63.25
CA SER A 2 7.01 18.96 -63.42
C SER A 2 7.06 19.59 -62.03
N SER A 3 7.73 20.75 -61.90
CA SER A 3 7.78 21.51 -60.65
C SER A 3 6.35 21.80 -60.15
N PRO A 4 6.01 21.53 -58.88
CA PRO A 4 4.80 22.06 -58.29
C PRO A 4 4.96 23.60 -58.18
N GLY A 5 3.97 24.33 -58.66
CA GLY A 5 3.97 25.79 -58.71
C GLY A 5 4.11 26.41 -57.31
N ALA A 6 4.84 27.53 -57.24
CA ALA A 6 5.00 28.33 -56.04
C ALA A 6 3.63 28.76 -55.51
N VAL A 7 3.32 28.40 -54.27
CA VAL A 7 2.14 28.86 -53.55
C VAL A 7 2.42 30.30 -53.08
N GLU A 8 1.75 31.29 -53.68
CA GLU A 8 1.75 32.68 -53.20
C GLU A 8 0.98 32.77 -51.86
N GLY A 9 1.65 32.44 -50.75
CA GLY A 9 1.15 32.60 -49.38
C GLY A 9 1.79 33.79 -48.65
N PRO A 10 1.25 34.23 -47.50
CA PRO A 10 1.77 35.37 -46.74
C PRO A 10 3.24 35.21 -46.30
N PHE A 11 3.74 33.97 -46.21
CA PHE A 11 5.11 33.65 -45.79
C PHE A 11 6.07 33.31 -46.95
N ALA A 12 5.70 33.58 -48.21
CA ALA A 12 6.53 33.22 -49.37
C ALA A 12 7.95 33.80 -49.31
N ALA A 13 8.09 35.05 -48.85
CA ALA A 13 9.40 35.70 -48.70
C ALA A 13 10.26 35.03 -47.61
N LEU A 14 9.66 34.69 -46.46
CA LEU A 14 10.35 33.96 -45.40
C LEU A 14 10.82 32.58 -45.88
N ARG A 15 9.95 31.88 -46.62
CA ARG A 15 10.25 30.58 -47.20
C ARG A 15 11.44 30.65 -48.16
N GLU A 16 11.47 31.65 -49.04
CA GLU A 16 12.60 31.89 -49.95
C GLU A 16 13.90 32.18 -49.18
N GLN A 17 13.83 33.07 -48.18
CA GLN A 17 14.98 33.38 -47.32
C GLN A 17 15.54 32.14 -46.60
N LEU A 18 14.68 31.27 -46.07
CA LEU A 18 15.10 30.03 -45.42
C LEU A 18 15.71 29.02 -46.39
N LEU A 19 15.20 28.93 -47.62
CA LEU A 19 15.76 28.09 -48.68
C LEU A 19 17.14 28.60 -49.14
N GLU A 20 17.29 29.91 -49.28
CA GLU A 20 18.58 30.54 -49.58
C GLU A 20 19.59 30.26 -48.45
N ALA A 21 19.17 30.42 -47.19
CA ALA A 21 20.01 30.13 -46.03
C ALA A 21 20.44 28.65 -45.98
N ALA A 22 19.52 27.71 -46.26
CA ALA A 22 19.83 26.28 -46.35
C ALA A 22 20.86 26.00 -47.45
N THR A 23 20.71 26.64 -48.61
CA THR A 23 21.61 26.49 -49.77
C THR A 23 22.99 27.08 -49.52
N ALA A 24 23.06 28.20 -48.79
CA ALA A 24 24.31 28.86 -48.41
C ALA A 24 25.13 28.07 -47.39
N PHE A 25 24.50 27.16 -46.66
CA PHE A 25 25.17 26.31 -45.69
C PHE A 25 25.99 25.22 -46.42
N ALA A 26 27.31 25.41 -46.51
CA ALA A 26 28.18 24.56 -47.30
C ALA A 26 28.12 23.09 -46.86
N GLY A 27 27.73 22.19 -47.76
CA GLY A 27 27.55 20.76 -47.47
C GLY A 27 26.19 20.40 -46.86
N ALA A 28 25.20 21.30 -46.90
CA ALA A 28 23.85 21.02 -46.42
C ALA A 28 23.22 19.83 -47.15
N PRO A 29 22.73 18.82 -46.40
CA PRO A 29 21.87 17.78 -46.96
C PRO A 29 20.59 18.39 -47.55
N ALA A 30 20.04 17.78 -48.61
CA ALA A 30 18.75 18.19 -49.17
C ALA A 30 17.63 18.24 -48.10
N SER A 31 17.74 17.40 -47.07
CA SER A 31 16.83 17.36 -45.93
C SER A 31 16.79 18.66 -45.11
N LEU A 32 17.88 19.45 -45.04
CA LEU A 32 17.87 20.73 -44.32
C LEU A 32 16.92 21.73 -44.99
N SER A 33 16.98 21.83 -46.32
CA SER A 33 16.07 22.68 -47.10
C SER A 33 14.62 22.23 -46.97
N GLU A 34 14.37 20.92 -46.95
CA GLU A 34 13.03 20.34 -46.74
C GLU A 34 12.48 20.62 -45.34
N ILE A 35 13.33 20.56 -44.32
CA ILE A 35 12.96 20.90 -42.94
C ILE A 35 12.59 22.38 -42.88
N LEU A 36 13.50 23.28 -43.26
CA LEU A 36 13.32 24.72 -43.09
C LEU A 36 12.17 25.30 -43.93
N ALA A 37 12.02 24.90 -45.19
CA ALA A 37 10.88 25.33 -45.99
C ALA A 37 9.57 24.75 -45.47
N GLY A 38 9.59 23.48 -45.08
CA GLY A 38 8.39 22.80 -44.62
C GLY A 38 7.89 23.31 -43.26
N LEU A 39 8.75 23.88 -42.41
CA LEU A 39 8.34 24.57 -41.18
C LEU A 39 7.31 25.68 -41.50
N VAL A 40 7.62 26.51 -42.48
CA VAL A 40 6.77 27.60 -42.93
C VAL A 40 5.52 27.07 -43.62
N ASP A 41 5.65 26.01 -44.42
CA ASP A 41 4.51 25.37 -45.10
C ASP A 41 3.50 24.78 -44.08
N ASP A 42 3.98 24.22 -42.95
CA ASP A 42 3.09 23.73 -41.88
C ASP A 42 2.38 24.88 -41.15
N VAL A 43 3.06 26.00 -40.90
CA VAL A 43 2.45 27.21 -40.32
C VAL A 43 1.37 27.76 -41.24
N ASP A 44 1.68 27.91 -42.52
CA ASP A 44 0.74 28.39 -43.55
C ASP A 44 -0.48 27.45 -43.68
N ARG A 45 -0.26 26.13 -43.65
CA ARG A 45 -1.35 25.13 -43.66
C ARG A 45 -2.28 25.28 -42.45
N ALA A 46 -1.74 25.31 -41.23
CA ALA A 46 -2.54 25.42 -40.01
C ALA A 46 -3.32 26.74 -39.90
N LEU A 47 -2.77 27.83 -40.45
CA LEU A 47 -3.42 29.14 -40.44
C LEU A 47 -4.53 29.29 -41.49
N ARG A 48 -4.50 28.51 -42.57
CA ARG A 48 -5.55 28.48 -43.60
C ARG A 48 -6.79 27.70 -43.21
N GLU A 49 -6.70 26.83 -42.20
CA GLU A 49 -7.86 26.07 -41.73
C GLU A 49 -8.99 26.99 -41.24
N GLN A 50 -10.22 26.70 -41.69
CA GLN A 50 -11.40 27.47 -41.32
C GLN A 50 -11.71 27.32 -39.82
N LEU A 51 -11.56 26.10 -39.30
CA LEU A 51 -11.57 25.84 -37.86
C LEU A 51 -10.26 26.35 -37.27
N GLU A 52 -10.34 27.32 -36.37
CA GLU A 52 -9.14 27.88 -35.75
C GLU A 52 -8.47 26.87 -34.83
N ILE A 53 -7.25 26.48 -35.21
CA ILE A 53 -6.36 25.67 -34.39
C ILE A 53 -5.58 26.59 -33.45
N PHE A 54 -5.76 26.41 -32.15
CA PHE A 54 -5.05 27.11 -31.09
C PHE A 54 -4.00 26.18 -30.46
N PRO A 55 -2.71 26.37 -30.77
CA PRO A 55 -1.63 25.53 -30.24
C PRO A 55 -1.33 25.87 -28.77
N VAL A 56 -1.15 24.85 -27.94
CA VAL A 56 -0.81 25.01 -26.51
C VAL A 56 0.41 24.19 -26.12
N CYS A 57 1.06 24.60 -25.03
CA CYS A 57 1.90 23.74 -24.21
C CYS A 57 1.28 23.68 -22.82
N HIS A 58 1.23 22.50 -22.22
CA HIS A 58 0.62 22.36 -20.90
C HIS A 58 1.52 22.98 -19.82
N HIS A 59 0.90 23.54 -18.78
CA HIS A 59 1.57 24.36 -17.77
C HIS A 59 2.36 25.58 -18.29
N SER A 60 2.00 26.10 -19.47
CA SER A 60 2.57 27.33 -20.03
C SER A 60 1.71 28.56 -19.67
N PRO A 61 2.22 29.48 -18.83
CA PRO A 61 1.63 30.81 -18.61
C PRO A 61 1.29 31.59 -19.88
N ALA A 62 2.15 31.56 -20.90
CA ALA A 62 1.97 32.20 -22.18
C ALA A 62 0.79 31.58 -22.94
N SER A 63 0.69 30.25 -22.99
CA SER A 63 -0.47 29.57 -23.56
C SER A 63 -1.76 29.94 -22.82
N ALA A 64 -1.74 29.94 -21.49
CA ALA A 64 -2.90 30.33 -20.68
C ALA A 64 -3.31 31.80 -20.92
N LEU A 65 -2.35 32.72 -21.08
CA LEU A 65 -2.63 34.15 -21.25
C LEU A 65 -3.18 34.42 -22.64
N ALA A 66 -2.53 33.85 -23.66
CA ALA A 66 -2.97 33.94 -25.05
C ALA A 66 -4.38 33.36 -25.19
N MET A 67 -4.68 32.23 -24.52
CA MET A 67 -6.01 31.63 -24.52
C MET A 67 -7.04 32.54 -23.85
N ALA A 68 -6.75 33.06 -22.64
CA ALA A 68 -7.67 33.95 -21.93
C ALA A 68 -7.96 35.26 -22.71
N ARG A 69 -6.98 35.79 -23.44
CA ARG A 69 -7.18 36.92 -24.37
C ARG A 69 -8.06 36.50 -25.55
N ARG A 70 -7.71 35.39 -26.20
CA ARG A 70 -8.38 34.94 -27.42
C ARG A 70 -9.84 34.55 -27.20
N LEU A 71 -10.19 33.90 -26.08
CA LEU A 71 -11.57 33.56 -25.75
C LEU A 71 -12.48 34.80 -25.62
N ARG A 72 -11.94 35.95 -25.19
CA ARG A 72 -12.71 37.21 -25.10
C ARG A 72 -12.97 37.85 -26.45
N GLU A 73 -12.01 37.72 -27.35
CA GLU A 73 -12.05 38.27 -28.69
C GLU A 73 -12.92 37.40 -29.61
N LYS A 74 -12.63 36.10 -29.66
CA LYS A 74 -13.28 35.14 -30.54
C LYS A 74 -14.67 34.73 -30.07
N ARG A 75 -14.85 34.54 -28.75
CA ARG A 75 -16.09 34.02 -28.13
C ARG A 75 -16.65 32.80 -28.88
N PRO A 76 -15.89 31.69 -28.94
CA PRO A 76 -16.35 30.51 -29.64
C PRO A 76 -17.60 29.93 -28.98
N GLU A 77 -18.51 29.38 -29.79
CA GLU A 77 -19.70 28.65 -29.35
C GLU A 77 -19.41 27.17 -29.13
N VAL A 78 -18.45 26.60 -29.86
CA VAL A 78 -17.96 25.23 -29.66
C VAL A 78 -16.45 25.25 -29.49
N VAL A 79 -15.95 24.55 -28.49
CA VAL A 79 -14.52 24.34 -28.29
C VAL A 79 -14.21 22.84 -28.29
N TYR A 80 -13.35 22.43 -29.21
CA TYR A 80 -12.77 21.09 -29.24
C TYR A 80 -11.48 21.10 -28.44
N LEU A 81 -11.32 20.20 -27.48
CA LEU A 81 -10.16 20.14 -26.59
C LEU A 81 -9.48 18.77 -26.69
N GLU A 82 -8.16 18.77 -26.87
CA GLU A 82 -7.32 17.59 -26.73
C GLU A 82 -7.32 17.10 -25.27
N LEU A 83 -8.23 16.18 -24.98
CA LEU A 83 -8.35 15.42 -23.74
C LEU A 83 -9.22 14.19 -24.06
N CYS A 84 -9.07 13.10 -23.30
CA CYS A 84 -9.81 11.87 -23.55
C CYS A 84 -11.33 12.11 -23.56
N GLU A 85 -11.99 11.66 -24.64
CA GLU A 85 -13.41 11.92 -24.92
C GLU A 85 -14.36 11.49 -23.78
N ASP A 86 -13.98 10.48 -23.00
CA ASP A 86 -14.75 9.93 -21.88
C ASP A 86 -14.54 10.61 -20.53
N LEU A 87 -13.58 11.52 -20.40
CA LEU A 87 -13.37 12.32 -19.18
C LEU A 87 -14.29 13.54 -19.08
N ARG A 88 -15.06 13.85 -20.13
CA ARG A 88 -15.92 15.05 -20.20
C ARG A 88 -16.85 15.23 -18.98
N PRO A 89 -17.52 14.18 -18.45
CA PRO A 89 -18.43 14.33 -17.31
C PRO A 89 -17.74 14.85 -16.04
N LEU A 90 -16.43 14.59 -15.87
CA LEU A 90 -15.69 15.00 -14.68
C LEU A 90 -15.36 16.50 -14.66
N LEU A 91 -15.40 17.17 -15.82
CA LEU A 91 -15.04 18.59 -15.90
C LEU A 91 -16.02 19.50 -15.14
N ASP A 92 -17.30 19.12 -15.07
CA ASP A 92 -18.32 19.90 -14.38
C ASP A 92 -18.08 19.94 -12.86
N GLU A 93 -17.47 18.88 -12.33
CA GLU A 93 -17.13 18.67 -10.91
C GLU A 93 -15.92 19.48 -10.45
N LEU A 94 -15.11 20.00 -11.38
CA LEU A 94 -13.94 20.83 -11.05
C LEU A 94 -14.31 22.09 -10.25
N ARG A 95 -15.57 22.56 -10.35
CA ARG A 95 -16.09 23.71 -9.57
C ARG A 95 -16.07 23.48 -8.07
N ASN A 96 -16.13 22.22 -7.63
CA ASN A 96 -16.12 21.85 -6.23
C ASN A 96 -14.70 21.63 -5.71
N CYS A 97 -13.68 21.69 -6.56
CA CYS A 97 -12.31 21.31 -6.22
C CYS A 97 -11.41 22.53 -6.02
N ARG A 98 -10.32 22.33 -5.26
CA ARG A 98 -9.18 23.24 -5.21
C ARG A 98 -8.05 22.65 -6.04
N LEU A 99 -7.65 23.32 -7.11
CA LEU A 99 -6.60 22.83 -8.00
C LEU A 99 -5.20 22.91 -7.35
N PRO A 100 -4.27 22.00 -7.71
CA PRO A 100 -4.39 20.99 -8.80
C PRO A 100 -5.12 19.69 -8.43
N VAL A 101 -5.95 19.18 -9.35
CA VAL A 101 -6.57 17.83 -9.24
C VAL A 101 -6.35 17.08 -10.55
N ALA A 102 -6.45 15.76 -10.53
CA ALA A 102 -6.41 14.95 -11.75
C ALA A 102 -7.76 14.29 -12.02
N LEU A 103 -8.14 14.30 -13.29
CA LEU A 103 -9.22 13.46 -13.81
C LEU A 103 -8.69 12.03 -13.87
N GLN A 104 -9.46 11.08 -13.35
CA GLN A 104 -9.06 9.68 -13.33
C GLN A 104 -10.11 8.81 -14.02
N ALA A 105 -9.63 7.90 -14.85
CA ALA A 105 -10.40 6.74 -15.33
C ALA A 105 -9.73 5.47 -14.79
N PHE A 106 -10.52 4.57 -14.20
CA PHE A 106 -10.03 3.37 -13.52
C PHE A 106 -10.88 2.16 -13.89
N ALA A 107 -10.25 1.01 -14.12
CA ALA A 107 -10.94 -0.24 -14.46
C ALA A 107 -10.29 -1.46 -13.81
N THR A 108 -11.10 -2.24 -13.08
CA THR A 108 -10.72 -3.55 -12.53
C THR A 108 -11.39 -4.71 -13.26
N GLU A 109 -12.56 -4.46 -13.85
CA GLU A 109 -13.37 -5.44 -14.59
C GLU A 109 -13.12 -5.25 -16.09
N LEU A 110 -12.09 -5.93 -16.58
CA LEU A 110 -11.65 -5.83 -17.97
C LEU A 110 -12.41 -6.85 -18.85
N ASP A 111 -12.87 -6.39 -20.00
CA ASP A 111 -13.45 -7.23 -21.05
C ASP A 111 -12.86 -6.80 -22.40
N GLY A 112 -12.13 -7.70 -23.07
CA GLY A 112 -11.39 -7.43 -24.30
C GLY A 112 -9.89 -7.19 -24.13
N PHE A 113 -9.38 -7.04 -22.90
CA PHE A 113 -7.94 -7.00 -22.63
C PHE A 113 -7.38 -8.36 -22.20
N PRO A 114 -6.09 -8.67 -22.48
CA PRO A 114 -5.43 -9.90 -22.03
C PRO A 114 -5.50 -10.10 -20.50
N ALA A 115 -5.58 -11.35 -20.06
CA ALA A 115 -5.55 -11.71 -18.65
C ALA A 115 -4.29 -11.16 -17.96
N GLY A 116 -4.45 -10.59 -16.76
CA GLY A 116 -3.36 -9.97 -16.00
C GLY A 116 -3.03 -8.52 -16.40
N SER A 117 -3.76 -7.91 -17.34
CA SER A 117 -3.54 -6.50 -17.72
C SER A 117 -4.00 -5.48 -16.66
N GLY A 118 -4.92 -5.86 -15.77
CA GLY A 118 -5.53 -4.94 -14.80
C GLY A 118 -4.91 -5.00 -13.40
N PRO A 119 -5.16 -3.98 -12.54
CA PRO A 119 -6.05 -2.84 -12.79
C PRO A 119 -5.46 -1.83 -13.78
N LEU A 120 -6.32 -1.18 -14.56
CA LEU A 120 -5.94 -0.11 -15.50
C LEU A 120 -6.31 1.25 -14.91
N SER A 121 -5.42 2.23 -15.01
CA SER A 121 -5.66 3.59 -14.53
C SER A 121 -5.07 4.63 -15.48
N VAL A 122 -5.86 5.63 -15.84
CA VAL A 122 -5.43 6.83 -16.58
C VAL A 122 -5.63 8.04 -15.68
N VAL A 123 -4.66 8.96 -15.67
CA VAL A 123 -4.76 10.24 -14.96
C VAL A 123 -4.44 11.41 -15.88
N ALA A 124 -5.24 12.48 -15.81
CA ALA A 124 -5.03 13.72 -16.55
C ALA A 124 -5.07 14.91 -15.57
N PRO A 125 -3.92 15.46 -15.16
CA PRO A 125 -3.87 16.56 -14.20
C PRO A 125 -4.39 17.87 -14.81
N ILE A 126 -5.06 18.67 -13.98
CA ILE A 126 -5.57 20.01 -14.33
C ILE A 126 -5.01 21.03 -13.33
N THR A 127 -4.45 22.11 -13.86
CA THR A 127 -3.92 23.24 -13.07
C THR A 127 -4.60 24.54 -13.48
N GLU A 128 -4.62 25.53 -12.58
CA GLU A 128 -5.16 26.88 -12.89
C GLU A 128 -4.37 27.60 -14.00
N VAL A 129 -3.14 27.14 -14.24
CA VAL A 129 -2.09 27.79 -15.04
C VAL A 129 -1.91 27.03 -16.35
N SER A 130 -3.02 26.79 -17.03
CA SER A 130 -3.03 26.04 -18.28
C SER A 130 -4.09 26.60 -19.22
N ALA A 131 -3.83 26.52 -20.53
CA ALA A 131 -4.79 26.96 -21.53
C ALA A 131 -6.06 26.10 -21.50
N GLU A 132 -5.92 24.81 -21.23
CA GLU A 132 -6.99 23.85 -21.07
C GLU A 132 -7.94 24.27 -19.96
N TYR A 133 -7.42 24.66 -18.78
CA TYR A 133 -8.27 25.17 -17.71
C TYR A 133 -8.98 26.47 -18.08
N GLN A 134 -8.32 27.39 -18.80
CA GLN A 134 -8.99 28.63 -19.26
C GLN A 134 -10.16 28.32 -20.21
N VAL A 135 -10.00 27.33 -21.10
CA VAL A 135 -11.05 26.83 -21.99
C VAL A 135 -12.18 26.18 -21.21
N ILE A 136 -11.86 25.27 -20.29
CA ILE A 136 -12.83 24.57 -19.45
C ILE A 136 -13.65 25.58 -18.65
N ALA A 137 -12.98 26.51 -17.96
CA ALA A 137 -13.64 27.55 -17.19
C ALA A 137 -14.50 28.47 -18.07
N TYR A 138 -14.04 28.83 -19.27
CA TYR A 138 -14.86 29.60 -20.21
C TYR A 138 -16.13 28.86 -20.63
N ALA A 139 -16.01 27.59 -21.03
CA ALA A 139 -17.15 26.82 -21.52
C ALA A 139 -18.18 26.53 -20.42
N LEU A 140 -17.72 26.22 -19.19
CA LEU A 140 -18.61 25.92 -18.07
C LEU A 140 -19.30 27.15 -17.46
N GLU A 141 -18.71 28.34 -17.61
CA GLU A 141 -19.24 29.59 -17.04
C GLU A 141 -19.94 30.47 -18.09
N THR A 142 -19.87 30.11 -19.38
CA THR A 142 -20.50 30.86 -20.46
C THR A 142 -21.71 30.08 -21.01
N PRO A 143 -22.94 30.58 -20.82
CA PRO A 143 -24.13 29.89 -21.29
C PRO A 143 -24.11 29.65 -22.81
N GLY A 144 -24.47 28.44 -23.22
CA GLY A 144 -24.59 28.05 -24.62
C GLY A 144 -23.26 27.72 -25.32
N VAL A 145 -22.14 27.73 -24.60
CA VAL A 145 -20.86 27.22 -25.13
C VAL A 145 -20.78 25.72 -24.91
N GLU A 146 -20.48 24.98 -25.97
CA GLU A 146 -20.25 23.54 -25.91
C GLU A 146 -18.75 23.23 -25.83
N LEU A 147 -18.39 22.30 -24.94
CA LEU A 147 -17.03 21.78 -24.81
C LEU A 147 -17.02 20.30 -25.20
N VAL A 148 -16.30 19.99 -26.27
CA VAL A 148 -16.17 18.65 -26.85
C VAL A 148 -14.75 18.16 -26.67
N LEU A 149 -14.58 17.03 -25.97
CA LEU A 149 -13.29 16.38 -25.83
C LEU A 149 -13.08 15.43 -27.02
N VAL A 150 -11.95 15.55 -27.72
CA VAL A 150 -11.77 14.91 -29.04
C VAL A 150 -10.63 13.91 -29.10
N ASP A 151 -9.82 13.76 -28.05
CA ASP A 151 -8.75 12.76 -28.04
C ASP A 151 -9.30 11.38 -27.65
N ARG A 152 -8.51 10.35 -27.90
CA ARG A 152 -8.80 8.94 -27.64
C ARG A 152 -9.35 8.70 -26.23
N SER A 153 -10.28 7.76 -26.10
CA SER A 153 -10.83 7.38 -24.79
C SER A 153 -9.79 6.73 -23.87
N ALA A 154 -10.04 6.64 -22.57
CA ALA A 154 -9.20 5.89 -21.64
C ALA A 154 -9.00 4.43 -22.07
N ASP A 155 -10.00 3.84 -22.70
CA ASP A 155 -9.92 2.50 -23.29
C ASP A 155 -8.91 2.43 -24.43
N HIS A 156 -8.97 3.39 -25.36
CA HIS A 156 -8.04 3.49 -26.49
C HIS A 156 -6.60 3.78 -26.07
N VAL A 157 -6.38 4.48 -24.95
CA VAL A 157 -5.04 4.65 -24.38
C VAL A 157 -4.36 3.29 -24.19
N PHE A 158 -5.07 2.32 -23.62
CA PHE A 158 -4.54 0.96 -23.39
C PHE A 158 -4.58 0.06 -24.61
N GLN A 159 -5.50 0.27 -25.55
CA GLN A 159 -5.48 -0.45 -26.83
C GLN A 159 -4.25 -0.07 -27.68
N TRP A 160 -3.78 1.17 -27.58
CA TRP A 160 -2.66 1.71 -28.37
C TRP A 160 -1.31 1.70 -27.63
N LEU A 161 -1.27 1.12 -26.42
CA LEU A 161 -0.04 0.91 -25.65
C LEU A 161 0.65 -0.38 -26.12
N ASP A 162 1.87 -0.26 -26.65
CA ASP A 162 2.70 -1.41 -27.06
C ASP A 162 3.30 -2.11 -25.83
N LYS A 163 2.79 -3.29 -25.50
CA LYS A 163 3.14 -4.04 -24.27
C LYS A 163 4.54 -4.66 -24.26
N ASP A 164 5.16 -4.88 -25.42
CA ASP A 164 6.43 -5.61 -25.53
C ASP A 164 7.69 -4.73 -25.36
N LYS A 165 7.57 -3.40 -25.35
CA LYS A 165 8.73 -2.48 -25.30
C LYS A 165 8.85 -1.60 -24.06
N ASP A 166 7.79 -1.45 -23.26
CA ASP A 166 7.87 -0.67 -22.01
C ASP A 166 8.60 -1.43 -20.88
N LYS A 167 8.91 -2.73 -21.04
CA LYS A 167 9.83 -3.44 -20.14
C LYS A 167 11.28 -2.95 -20.25
N ASP A 168 11.68 -2.38 -21.38
CA ASP A 168 13.05 -1.87 -21.60
C ASP A 168 13.24 -0.41 -21.12
N LYS A 169 12.16 0.28 -20.71
CA LYS A 169 12.28 1.64 -20.15
C LYS A 169 12.80 1.67 -18.72
N ASP A 170 12.71 0.56 -17.99
CA ASP A 170 13.25 0.44 -16.62
C ASP A 170 14.79 0.44 -16.57
N GLU A 171 15.50 0.33 -17.70
CA GLU A 171 16.97 0.23 -17.72
C GLU A 171 17.70 1.51 -18.19
N GLY A 172 16.98 2.59 -18.53
CA GLY A 172 17.56 3.76 -19.22
C GLY A 172 17.60 5.09 -18.46
N GLU A 173 16.81 5.27 -17.40
CA GLU A 173 16.76 6.56 -16.69
C GLU A 173 17.83 6.60 -15.60
N GLN A 174 18.79 7.52 -15.74
CA GLN A 174 19.67 7.86 -14.64
C GLN A 174 18.81 8.34 -13.46
N PRO A 175 19.03 7.82 -12.24
CA PRO A 175 18.24 8.20 -11.09
C PRO A 175 18.44 9.70 -10.85
N VAL A 176 17.40 10.48 -11.10
CA VAL A 176 17.22 11.77 -10.46
C VAL A 176 17.26 11.49 -8.95
N THR A 177 18.05 12.26 -8.22
CA THR A 177 18.24 12.18 -6.76
C THR A 177 17.00 11.65 -6.06
N GLN A 178 17.13 10.51 -5.35
CA GLN A 178 16.03 9.90 -4.60
C GLN A 178 15.29 10.98 -3.80
N PRO A 179 14.00 11.21 -4.04
CA PRO A 179 13.24 12.17 -3.26
C PRO A 179 13.22 11.74 -1.79
N ASP A 180 13.32 12.70 -0.88
CA ASP A 180 13.08 12.50 0.56
C ASP A 180 11.71 11.79 0.72
N PRO A 181 11.54 10.77 1.59
CA PRO A 181 10.27 10.06 1.80
C PRO A 181 9.02 10.97 1.89
N GLU A 182 9.13 12.18 2.46
CA GLU A 182 8.01 13.13 2.53
C GLU A 182 7.56 13.67 1.16
N HIS A 183 8.46 13.84 0.19
CA HIS A 183 8.12 14.30 -1.19
C HIS A 183 7.96 13.13 -2.17
N ALA A 184 8.50 11.95 -1.86
CA ALA A 184 8.20 10.72 -2.58
C ALA A 184 6.70 10.40 -2.51
N GLU A 185 6.06 10.63 -1.35
CA GLU A 185 4.61 10.45 -1.19
C GLU A 185 3.78 11.43 -2.04
N ASP A 186 4.15 12.72 -2.09
CA ASP A 186 3.41 13.73 -2.85
C ASP A 186 3.64 13.59 -4.36
N ALA A 187 4.85 13.24 -4.82
CA ALA A 187 5.11 12.88 -6.22
C ALA A 187 4.38 11.59 -6.64
N ALA A 188 4.13 10.67 -5.70
CA ALA A 188 3.37 9.44 -5.92
C ALA A 188 1.84 9.64 -5.94
N LEU A 189 1.31 10.87 -5.90
CA LEU A 189 -0.14 11.12 -5.97
C LEU A 189 -0.80 10.63 -7.26
N HIS A 190 -0.04 10.40 -8.33
CA HIS A 190 -0.54 9.74 -9.55
C HIS A 190 -0.32 8.22 -9.54
N GLY A 191 0.64 7.71 -8.74
CA GLY A 191 0.94 6.28 -8.59
C GLY A 191 1.33 5.64 -9.92
N ASP A 192 0.97 4.38 -10.12
CA ASP A 192 1.31 3.63 -11.35
C ASP A 192 0.35 3.93 -12.53
N ALA A 193 -0.42 5.02 -12.46
CA ALA A 193 -1.38 5.37 -13.51
C ALA A 193 -0.67 5.91 -14.77
N VAL A 194 -1.24 5.62 -15.94
CA VAL A 194 -0.78 6.21 -17.20
C VAL A 194 -1.16 7.68 -17.23
N GLY A 195 -0.16 8.55 -17.26
CA GLY A 195 -0.33 10.00 -17.35
C GLY A 195 -0.71 10.48 -18.74
N ILE A 196 -1.79 11.26 -18.86
CA ILE A 196 -2.13 11.98 -20.09
C ILE A 196 -1.35 13.29 -20.14
N GLU A 197 -0.44 13.35 -21.10
CA GLU A 197 0.42 14.50 -21.36
C GLU A 197 -0.16 15.39 -22.47
N ILE A 198 -1.18 16.18 -22.15
CA ILE A 198 -1.70 17.17 -23.10
C ILE A 198 -0.57 18.14 -23.43
N GLY A 199 -0.38 18.49 -24.70
CA GLY A 199 0.55 19.55 -25.08
C GLY A 199 2.00 19.38 -24.62
N ASP A 200 2.48 18.16 -24.38
CA ASP A 200 3.90 17.90 -24.16
C ASP A 200 4.71 18.32 -25.39
N LEU A 201 5.62 19.27 -25.16
CA LEU A 201 6.42 19.87 -26.22
C LEU A 201 7.90 19.78 -25.87
N ARG A 202 8.43 18.57 -26.04
CA ARG A 202 9.85 18.23 -25.90
C ARG A 202 10.46 17.74 -27.22
N PRO A 203 11.78 17.90 -27.39
CA PRO A 203 12.52 17.18 -28.41
C PRO A 203 12.22 15.68 -28.37
N ARG A 204 11.98 15.06 -29.54
CA ARG A 204 11.61 13.64 -29.62
C ARG A 204 12.82 12.67 -29.56
N PHE A 205 14.03 13.20 -29.42
CA PHE A 205 15.28 12.43 -29.26
C PHE A 205 16.28 13.20 -28.39
N ALA A 206 17.06 12.47 -27.59
CA ALA A 206 17.86 13.01 -26.50
C ALA A 206 19.00 13.92 -26.98
N GLU A 207 19.56 13.66 -28.16
CA GLU A 207 20.69 14.41 -28.70
C GLU A 207 20.31 15.86 -29.03
N LEU A 208 19.09 16.11 -29.51
CA LEU A 208 18.60 17.48 -29.73
C LEU A 208 18.39 18.21 -28.42
N GLU A 209 17.79 17.56 -27.42
CA GLU A 209 17.63 18.15 -26.09
C GLU A 209 19.00 18.50 -25.49
N ALA A 210 19.94 17.55 -25.47
CA ALA A 210 21.30 17.77 -24.97
C ALA A 210 22.02 18.91 -25.72
N HIS A 211 21.83 18.99 -27.04
CA HIS A 211 22.41 20.06 -27.86
C HIS A 211 21.83 21.44 -27.48
N LEU A 212 20.50 21.54 -27.34
CA LEU A 212 19.82 22.78 -26.95
C LEU A 212 20.21 23.22 -25.53
N LEU A 213 20.29 22.28 -24.58
CA LEU A 213 20.71 22.54 -23.20
C LEU A 213 22.17 23.02 -23.14
N HIS A 214 23.08 22.34 -23.86
CA HIS A 214 24.49 22.70 -23.92
C HIS A 214 24.69 24.12 -24.47
N HIS A 215 24.06 24.44 -25.60
CA HIS A 215 24.20 25.75 -26.24
C HIS A 215 23.43 26.87 -25.52
N GLY A 216 22.31 26.53 -24.86
CA GLY A 216 21.59 27.45 -23.97
C GLY A 216 22.30 27.68 -22.63
N LYS A 217 23.34 26.90 -22.32
CA LYS A 217 24.05 26.91 -21.02
C LYS A 217 23.10 26.72 -19.83
N VAL A 218 22.13 25.83 -19.99
CA VAL A 218 21.07 25.51 -19.02
C VAL A 218 21.09 24.02 -18.69
N ARG A 219 20.58 23.64 -17.52
CA ARG A 219 20.64 22.25 -17.04
C ARG A 219 19.42 21.42 -17.40
N HIS A 220 18.25 22.06 -17.45
CA HIS A 220 16.97 21.38 -17.56
C HIS A 220 16.16 21.92 -18.73
N TRP A 221 15.36 21.05 -19.36
CA TRP A 221 14.45 21.44 -20.44
C TRP A 221 13.52 22.59 -20.02
N SER A 222 12.96 22.52 -18.82
CA SER A 222 12.06 23.56 -18.28
C SER A 222 12.74 24.94 -18.19
N GLU A 223 14.05 24.97 -17.91
CA GLU A 223 14.84 26.22 -17.88
C GLU A 223 15.02 26.79 -19.29
N TRP A 224 15.34 25.93 -20.26
CA TRP A 224 15.48 26.31 -21.65
C TRP A 224 14.15 26.85 -22.20
N TRP A 225 13.05 26.14 -21.95
CA TRP A 225 11.71 26.51 -22.37
C TRP A 225 11.28 27.88 -21.81
N ASP A 226 11.48 28.11 -20.50
CA ASP A 226 11.13 29.39 -19.86
C ASP A 226 11.84 30.57 -20.56
N GLN A 227 13.13 30.42 -20.84
CA GLN A 227 13.96 31.49 -21.41
C GLN A 227 13.63 31.79 -22.88
N TYR A 228 13.54 30.75 -23.70
CA TYR A 228 13.56 30.90 -25.15
C TYR A 228 12.17 30.83 -25.80
N VAL A 229 11.17 30.33 -25.08
CA VAL A 229 9.80 30.20 -25.62
C VAL A 229 8.79 30.92 -24.74
N GLU A 230 8.73 30.59 -23.46
CA GLU A 230 7.71 31.07 -22.54
C GLU A 230 7.71 32.60 -22.45
N ARG A 231 8.86 33.17 -22.06
CA ARG A 231 8.99 34.62 -21.86
C ARG A 231 8.81 35.46 -23.12
N PRO A 232 9.43 35.11 -24.28
CA PRO A 232 9.18 35.83 -25.52
C PRO A 232 7.70 35.87 -25.94
N LEU A 233 6.91 34.88 -25.51
CA LEU A 233 5.50 34.75 -25.88
C LEU A 233 4.50 35.33 -24.87
N LEU A 234 4.92 35.63 -23.63
CA LEU A 234 4.02 36.15 -22.57
C LEU A 234 3.22 37.40 -23.00
N ASP A 235 3.89 38.34 -23.66
CA ASP A 235 3.32 39.62 -24.10
C ASP A 235 3.04 39.66 -25.62
N ALA A 236 3.18 38.53 -26.32
CA ALA A 236 2.92 38.44 -27.75
C ALA A 236 1.42 38.63 -28.05
N ASP A 237 1.13 39.25 -29.20
CA ASP A 237 -0.22 39.29 -29.76
C ASP A 237 -0.62 37.89 -30.26
N HIS A 238 -1.92 37.71 -30.52
CA HIS A 238 -2.48 36.41 -30.89
C HIS A 238 -1.85 35.82 -32.17
N ASP A 239 -1.62 36.63 -33.20
CA ASP A 239 -1.08 36.14 -34.48
C ASP A 239 0.37 35.69 -34.30
N THR A 240 1.19 36.48 -33.59
CA THR A 240 2.57 36.13 -33.25
C THR A 240 2.62 34.84 -32.42
N TYR A 241 1.83 34.76 -31.34
CA TYR A 241 1.77 33.57 -30.48
C TYR A 241 1.42 32.31 -31.29
N ARG A 242 0.34 32.38 -32.08
CA ARG A 242 -0.15 31.24 -32.87
C ARG A 242 0.88 30.80 -33.90
N GLN A 243 1.48 31.73 -34.65
CA GLN A 243 2.51 31.43 -35.65
C GLN A 243 3.74 30.77 -35.04
N VAL A 244 4.26 31.31 -33.92
CA VAL A 244 5.46 30.77 -33.27
C VAL A 244 5.20 29.40 -32.65
N MET A 245 4.06 29.19 -31.98
CA MET A 245 3.78 27.89 -31.37
C MET A 245 3.57 26.78 -32.43
N VAL A 246 2.90 27.08 -33.55
CA VAL A 246 2.83 26.12 -34.67
C VAL A 246 4.22 25.83 -35.26
N LEU A 247 5.06 26.86 -35.40
CA LEU A 247 6.44 26.69 -35.88
C LEU A 247 7.24 25.75 -34.97
N ILE A 248 7.16 25.91 -33.65
CA ILE A 248 7.86 25.07 -32.68
C ILE A 248 7.36 23.62 -32.74
N GLY A 249 6.04 23.43 -32.82
CA GLY A 249 5.46 22.10 -33.03
C GLY A 249 5.95 21.42 -34.31
N SER A 250 5.99 22.17 -35.42
CA SER A 250 6.54 21.69 -36.69
C SER A 250 8.03 21.35 -36.57
N LEU A 251 8.82 22.15 -35.84
CA LEU A 251 10.25 21.92 -35.63
C LEU A 251 10.52 20.59 -34.95
N PHE A 252 9.91 20.33 -33.80
CA PHE A 252 10.13 19.06 -33.09
C PHE A 252 9.59 17.86 -33.85
N ARG A 253 8.51 18.05 -34.61
CA ARG A 253 7.99 17.02 -35.51
C ARG A 253 8.94 16.71 -36.67
N ARG A 254 9.53 17.73 -37.32
CA ARG A 254 10.45 17.56 -38.46
C ARG A 254 11.80 17.01 -38.07
N LEU A 255 12.26 17.32 -36.86
CA LEU A 255 13.51 16.80 -36.32
C LEU A 255 13.34 15.40 -35.70
N ALA A 256 12.12 14.94 -35.47
CA ALA A 256 11.88 13.61 -34.91
C ALA A 256 12.49 12.52 -35.80
N PRO A 257 13.11 11.47 -35.23
CA PRO A 257 13.62 10.35 -36.00
C PRO A 257 12.53 9.69 -36.86
N GLU A 258 12.86 9.32 -38.10
CA GLU A 258 11.91 8.65 -38.99
C GLU A 258 11.38 7.36 -38.34
N ARG A 259 10.04 7.23 -38.29
CA ARG A 259 9.31 6.05 -37.77
C ARG A 259 9.55 5.71 -36.29
N GLY A 260 9.73 6.70 -35.43
CA GLY A 260 9.69 6.48 -33.98
C GLY A 260 8.29 6.10 -33.48
N ASP A 261 8.19 5.09 -32.60
CA ASP A 261 6.93 4.59 -32.01
C ASP A 261 6.08 5.69 -31.35
N ARG A 262 6.71 6.75 -30.81
CA ARG A 262 5.98 7.92 -30.24
C ARG A 262 5.30 8.77 -31.31
N LEU A 263 5.97 9.03 -32.44
CA LEU A 263 5.39 9.79 -33.55
C LEU A 263 4.22 9.04 -34.20
N ALA A 264 4.34 7.72 -34.37
CA ALA A 264 3.25 6.91 -34.91
C ALA A 264 1.98 6.97 -34.02
N ARG A 265 2.15 6.93 -32.69
CA ARG A 265 1.05 7.11 -31.75
C ARG A 265 0.45 8.52 -31.79
N ASP A 266 1.29 9.55 -31.92
CA ASP A 266 0.80 10.93 -32.09
C ASP A 266 0.00 11.11 -33.39
N GLU A 267 0.44 10.50 -34.50
CA GLU A 267 -0.30 10.49 -35.76
C GLU A 267 -1.64 9.75 -35.62
N GLU A 268 -1.68 8.61 -34.93
CA GLU A 268 -2.93 7.88 -34.66
C GLU A 268 -3.93 8.73 -33.87
N ARG A 269 -3.45 9.44 -32.84
CA ARG A 269 -4.26 10.40 -32.07
C ARG A 269 -4.82 11.52 -32.95
N GLU A 270 -4.02 12.06 -33.87
CA GLU A 270 -4.44 13.14 -34.75
C GLU A 270 -5.51 12.70 -35.74
N ARG A 271 -5.39 11.49 -36.30
CA ARG A 271 -6.44 10.89 -37.14
C ARG A 271 -7.74 10.80 -36.35
N HIS A 272 -7.67 10.28 -35.13
CA HIS A 272 -8.82 10.19 -34.23
C HIS A 272 -9.45 11.56 -33.95
N MET A 273 -8.66 12.54 -33.50
CA MET A 273 -9.15 13.88 -33.15
C MET A 273 -9.85 14.57 -34.32
N TRP A 274 -9.24 14.54 -35.51
CA TRP A 274 -9.84 15.17 -36.70
C TRP A 274 -11.11 14.45 -37.17
N THR A 275 -11.15 13.11 -37.11
CA THR A 275 -12.37 12.35 -37.38
C THR A 275 -13.49 12.73 -36.41
N ARG A 276 -13.21 12.80 -35.10
CA ARG A 276 -14.20 13.22 -34.08
C ARG A 276 -14.71 14.63 -34.28
N ILE A 277 -13.84 15.58 -34.63
CA ILE A 277 -14.23 16.96 -34.93
C ILE A 277 -15.22 16.99 -36.11
N ARG A 278 -14.92 16.30 -37.21
CA ARG A 278 -15.81 16.25 -38.39
C ARG A 278 -17.13 15.56 -38.10
N GLU A 279 -17.10 14.43 -37.37
CA GLU A 279 -18.31 13.74 -36.91
C GLU A 279 -19.21 14.68 -36.11
N HIS A 280 -18.65 15.43 -35.16
CA HIS A 280 -19.39 16.41 -34.37
C HIS A 280 -19.97 17.54 -35.23
N LEU A 281 -19.17 18.16 -36.11
CA LEU A 281 -19.63 19.27 -36.97
C LEU A 281 -20.78 18.81 -37.87
N SER A 282 -20.69 17.61 -38.44
CA SER A 282 -21.72 17.07 -39.32
C SER A 282 -23.05 16.79 -38.61
N THR A 283 -22.99 16.39 -37.33
CA THR A 283 -24.17 16.01 -36.54
C THR A 283 -24.81 17.20 -35.81
N SER A 284 -24.00 18.11 -35.28
CA SER A 284 -24.46 19.32 -34.56
C SER A 284 -24.86 20.47 -35.48
N GLY A 285 -24.26 20.55 -36.68
CA GLY A 285 -24.40 21.71 -37.57
C GLY A 285 -23.68 22.96 -37.07
N ALA A 286 -22.73 22.83 -36.14
CA ALA A 286 -21.96 23.95 -35.61
C ALA A 286 -21.13 24.65 -36.70
N ASP A 287 -21.02 25.99 -36.63
CA ASP A 287 -20.23 26.78 -37.57
C ASP A 287 -18.73 26.72 -37.21
N PRO A 288 -17.86 26.20 -38.10
CA PRO A 288 -16.43 26.15 -37.84
C PRO A 288 -15.80 27.53 -37.57
N ALA A 289 -16.34 28.60 -38.17
CA ALA A 289 -15.84 29.97 -37.95
C ALA A 289 -16.09 30.44 -36.50
N ARG A 290 -17.16 29.94 -35.87
CA ARG A 290 -17.52 30.17 -34.47
C ARG A 290 -17.01 29.08 -33.53
N SER A 291 -16.17 28.19 -34.04
CA SER A 291 -15.57 27.09 -33.28
C SER A 291 -14.05 27.27 -33.12
N MET A 292 -13.46 26.56 -32.16
CA MET A 292 -12.02 26.56 -31.91
C MET A 292 -11.56 25.14 -31.58
N TYR A 293 -10.41 24.72 -32.10
CA TYR A 293 -9.74 23.48 -31.72
C TYR A 293 -8.48 23.78 -30.94
N VAL A 294 -8.41 23.31 -29.70
CA VAL A 294 -7.33 23.54 -28.74
C VAL A 294 -6.56 22.24 -28.58
N CYS A 295 -5.32 22.23 -29.05
CA CYS A 295 -4.44 21.06 -29.00
C CYS A 295 -2.99 21.47 -28.78
N GLY A 296 -2.18 20.51 -28.36
CA GLY A 296 -0.74 20.60 -28.27
C GLY A 296 -0.14 21.13 -29.56
N ALA A 297 0.83 22.03 -29.41
CA ALA A 297 1.50 22.66 -30.55
C ALA A 297 2.07 21.64 -31.55
N PHE A 298 2.51 20.47 -31.07
CA PHE A 298 2.96 19.35 -31.91
C PHE A 298 1.86 18.87 -32.89
N HIS A 299 0.62 18.73 -32.40
CA HIS A 299 -0.53 18.27 -33.18
C HIS A 299 -1.08 19.34 -34.12
N ALA A 300 -0.89 20.62 -33.80
CA ALA A 300 -1.29 21.72 -34.67
C ALA A 300 -0.55 21.72 -36.03
N ALA A 301 0.64 21.13 -36.10
CA ALA A 301 1.46 20.99 -37.31
C ALA A 301 1.35 19.59 -37.97
N SER A 302 0.25 18.87 -37.75
CA SER A 302 0.06 17.50 -38.23
C SER A 302 0.04 17.35 -39.74
N ARG A 303 0.56 16.20 -40.20
CA ARG A 303 0.70 15.82 -41.61
C ARG A 303 -0.12 14.58 -41.99
N VAL A 304 -0.99 14.11 -41.11
CA VAL A 304 -1.90 13.01 -41.44
C VAL A 304 -2.86 13.46 -42.54
N GLU A 305 -3.32 12.53 -43.37
CA GLU A 305 -4.22 12.85 -44.50
C GLU A 305 -5.57 13.39 -44.02
N GLU A 306 -5.96 13.04 -42.80
CA GLU A 306 -7.17 13.45 -42.11
C GLU A 306 -7.09 14.86 -41.52
N PHE A 307 -5.94 15.55 -41.60
CA PHE A 307 -5.79 16.89 -41.03
C PHE A 307 -6.75 17.90 -41.70
N GLY A 308 -7.41 18.71 -40.87
CA GLY A 308 -8.27 19.80 -41.33
C GLY A 308 -9.70 19.36 -41.67
N LEU A 309 -10.54 20.35 -41.99
CA LEU A 309 -11.95 20.09 -42.35
C LEU A 309 -12.09 19.45 -43.73
N ALA A 310 -11.12 19.69 -44.61
CA ALA A 310 -11.04 19.10 -45.95
C ALA A 310 -10.17 17.83 -46.01
N GLY A 311 -9.76 17.30 -44.85
CA GLY A 311 -8.98 16.07 -44.75
C GLY A 311 -9.73 14.83 -45.21
N SER A 312 -8.99 13.74 -45.41
CA SER A 312 -9.55 12.43 -45.76
C SER A 312 -10.50 11.91 -44.67
N ASP A 313 -11.50 11.13 -45.08
CA ASP A 313 -12.47 10.47 -44.20
C ASP A 313 -12.31 8.93 -44.21
N THR A 314 -11.09 8.47 -44.51
CA THR A 314 -10.74 7.05 -44.66
C THR A 314 -10.44 6.35 -43.34
N TYR A 315 -10.13 7.09 -42.28
CA TYR A 315 -9.78 6.53 -40.99
C TYR A 315 -11.02 6.06 -40.21
N GLN A 316 -10.97 4.83 -39.70
CA GLN A 316 -12.02 4.27 -38.87
C GLN A 316 -11.54 4.15 -37.43
N VAL A 317 -12.22 4.84 -36.52
CA VAL A 317 -11.96 4.72 -35.08
C VAL A 317 -12.26 3.30 -34.62
N THR A 318 -11.27 2.63 -34.03
CA THR A 318 -11.45 1.30 -33.43
C THR A 318 -12.54 1.34 -32.35
N PRO A 319 -13.47 0.38 -32.27
CA PRO A 319 -14.43 0.33 -31.18
C PRO A 319 -13.76 0.18 -29.81
N ARG A 320 -14.39 0.73 -28.75
CA ARG A 320 -13.97 0.46 -27.37
C ARG A 320 -14.20 -1.01 -27.01
N THR A 321 -13.41 -1.50 -26.07
CA THR A 321 -13.63 -2.83 -25.48
C THR A 321 -14.89 -2.85 -24.61
N GLY A 322 -15.32 -4.04 -24.16
CA GLY A 322 -16.43 -4.20 -23.22
C GLY A 322 -16.10 -3.77 -21.79
N THR A 323 -14.87 -3.29 -21.55
CA THR A 323 -14.34 -2.91 -20.23
C THR A 323 -15.21 -1.85 -19.57
N ARG A 324 -15.51 -2.08 -18.29
CA ARG A 324 -16.26 -1.12 -17.48
C ARG A 324 -15.31 -0.12 -16.82
N TRP A 325 -15.36 1.12 -17.31
CA TRP A 325 -14.59 2.24 -16.77
C TRP A 325 -15.35 2.97 -15.66
N LEU A 326 -14.62 3.32 -14.61
CA LEU A 326 -15.06 4.15 -13.50
C LEU A 326 -14.31 5.49 -13.58
N TYR A 327 -15.01 6.59 -13.33
CA TYR A 327 -14.47 7.94 -13.50
C TYR A 327 -14.56 8.71 -12.17
N GLY A 328 -13.51 9.44 -11.83
CA GLY A 328 -13.47 10.25 -10.61
C GLY A 328 -12.40 11.34 -10.66
N LEU A 329 -12.40 12.20 -9.64
CA LEU A 329 -11.36 13.20 -9.42
C LEU A 329 -10.48 12.73 -8.25
N ILE A 330 -9.17 12.90 -8.38
CA ILE A 330 -8.21 12.66 -7.30
C ILE A 330 -7.36 13.92 -7.02
N PRO A 331 -6.87 14.09 -5.78
CA PRO A 331 -5.87 15.11 -5.49
C PRO A 331 -4.63 14.94 -6.39
N SER A 332 -4.07 16.06 -6.81
CA SER A 332 -2.78 16.12 -7.48
C SER A 332 -1.90 17.13 -6.74
N SER A 333 -0.61 17.15 -7.06
CA SER A 333 0.28 18.22 -6.64
C SER A 333 1.10 18.75 -7.82
N HIS A 334 1.84 19.84 -7.61
CA HIS A 334 2.78 20.34 -8.60
C HIS A 334 3.91 19.32 -8.80
N SER A 335 4.41 18.70 -7.73
CA SER A 335 5.46 17.68 -7.83
C SER A 335 5.00 16.40 -8.56
N ALA A 336 3.76 15.94 -8.34
CA ALA A 336 3.21 14.80 -9.10
C ALA A 336 3.12 15.11 -10.60
N ILE A 337 2.69 16.32 -10.93
CA ILE A 337 2.65 16.81 -12.31
C ILE A 337 4.04 16.89 -12.92
N GLU A 338 5.01 17.44 -12.18
CA GLU A 338 6.40 17.53 -12.64
C GLU A 338 6.96 16.15 -12.94
N ALA A 339 6.72 15.17 -12.06
CA ALA A 339 7.10 13.78 -12.30
C ALA A 339 6.43 13.21 -13.57
N GLN A 340 5.12 13.39 -13.73
CA GLN A 340 4.37 12.90 -14.90
C GLN A 340 4.92 13.46 -16.23
N PHE A 341 5.26 14.74 -16.29
CA PHE A 341 5.77 15.40 -17.50
C PHE A 341 7.31 15.43 -17.59
N GLY A 342 8.01 14.73 -16.67
CA GLY A 342 9.47 14.71 -16.56
C GLY A 342 10.10 16.10 -16.35
N LEU A 343 9.37 17.07 -15.81
CA LEU A 343 9.80 18.45 -15.58
C LEU A 343 10.75 18.54 -14.38
N ALA A 344 11.60 19.56 -14.38
CA ALA A 344 12.45 19.83 -13.22
C ALA A 344 11.62 20.29 -12.01
N SER A 345 12.08 19.93 -10.81
CA SER A 345 11.38 20.27 -9.56
C SER A 345 11.11 21.76 -9.43
N GLY A 346 9.88 22.12 -9.07
CA GLY A 346 9.41 23.49 -8.90
C GLY A 346 9.01 24.20 -10.20
N SER A 347 9.18 23.60 -11.38
CA SER A 347 8.83 24.21 -12.66
C SER A 347 7.36 24.64 -12.75
N VAL A 348 6.43 23.82 -12.23
CA VAL A 348 4.99 24.12 -12.29
C VAL A 348 4.65 25.26 -11.32
N SER A 349 5.31 25.33 -10.17
CA SER A 349 5.19 26.44 -9.23
C SER A 349 5.76 27.75 -9.78
N ILE A 350 6.91 27.70 -10.44
CA ILE A 350 7.51 28.86 -11.13
C ILE A 350 6.56 29.35 -12.23
N ALA A 351 6.01 28.45 -13.04
CA ALA A 351 4.99 28.78 -14.03
C ALA A 351 3.79 29.48 -13.37
N ALA A 352 3.28 28.97 -12.24
CA ALA A 352 2.19 29.61 -11.50
C ALA A 352 2.52 31.03 -11.02
N ALA A 353 3.73 31.26 -10.52
CA ALA A 353 4.19 32.59 -10.11
C ALA A 353 4.31 33.54 -11.32
N THR A 354 4.90 33.08 -12.42
CA THR A 354 5.03 33.83 -13.69
C THR A 354 3.65 34.22 -14.22
N TRP A 355 2.70 33.30 -14.23
CA TRP A 355 1.31 33.57 -14.58
C TRP A 355 0.68 34.64 -13.70
N ALA A 356 0.81 34.55 -12.38
CA ALA A 356 0.25 35.53 -11.46
C ALA A 356 0.82 36.94 -11.70
N LYS A 357 2.13 37.06 -11.90
CA LYS A 357 2.81 38.32 -12.26
C LYS A 357 2.30 38.88 -13.58
N ALA A 358 2.22 38.03 -14.61
CA ALA A 358 1.81 38.45 -15.95
C ALA A 358 0.34 38.86 -16.02
N VAL A 359 -0.55 38.18 -15.30
CA VAL A 359 -1.96 38.59 -15.11
C VAL A 359 -2.04 39.97 -14.45
N SER A 360 -1.28 40.19 -13.37
CA SER A 360 -1.25 41.47 -12.65
C SER A 360 -0.71 42.60 -13.53
N ARG A 361 0.36 42.35 -14.30
CA ARG A 361 1.00 43.33 -15.18
C ARG A 361 0.16 43.66 -16.41
N GLY A 362 -0.36 42.64 -17.08
CA GLY A 362 -1.06 42.76 -18.36
C GLY A 362 -2.55 43.09 -18.26
N GLY A 363 -3.13 43.10 -17.05
CA GLY A 363 -4.55 43.39 -16.85
C GLY A 363 -5.51 42.36 -17.47
N VAL A 364 -5.00 41.21 -17.92
CA VAL A 364 -5.78 40.11 -18.49
C VAL A 364 -6.64 39.52 -17.37
N LYS A 365 -7.94 39.38 -17.59
CA LYS A 365 -8.80 38.70 -16.61
C LYS A 365 -8.66 37.17 -16.82
N PRO A 366 -8.31 36.36 -15.84
CA PRO A 366 -8.40 34.91 -16.02
C PRO A 366 -9.87 34.46 -15.98
N TYR A 367 -10.20 33.37 -16.68
CA TYR A 367 -11.43 32.63 -16.45
C TYR A 367 -11.23 31.74 -15.21
N ARG A 368 -12.29 31.65 -14.37
CA ARG A 368 -12.30 30.86 -13.13
C ARG A 368 -13.69 30.31 -12.90
N LEU A 369 -13.78 29.08 -12.41
CA LEU A 369 -15.04 28.45 -12.02
C LEU A 369 -15.64 29.13 -10.78
N GLU A 370 -16.97 29.18 -10.64
CA GLU A 370 -17.67 29.90 -9.55
C GLU A 370 -17.17 29.56 -8.13
N GLY A 371 -16.83 28.30 -7.85
CA GLY A 371 -16.25 27.88 -6.55
C GLY A 371 -14.82 28.39 -6.27
N GLN A 372 -14.18 28.97 -7.28
CA GLN A 372 -12.81 29.51 -7.26
C GLN A 372 -12.78 31.03 -7.51
N GLN A 373 -13.95 31.69 -7.58
CA GLN A 373 -14.06 33.14 -7.78
C GLN A 373 -14.11 33.90 -6.43
N THR A 374 -13.32 34.97 -6.32
CA THR A 374 -13.63 36.05 -5.36
C THR A 374 -14.70 36.95 -5.97
N LYS A 375 -15.86 37.08 -5.31
CA LYS A 375 -17.06 37.82 -5.76
C LYS A 375 -16.75 39.04 -6.63
N ALA A 376 -16.94 38.90 -7.94
CA ALA A 376 -16.96 40.02 -8.88
C ALA A 376 -18.22 39.95 -9.74
N LYS A 377 -18.93 41.07 -9.87
CA LYS A 377 -20.17 41.16 -10.66
C LYS A 377 -19.86 41.10 -12.17
N PRO A 378 -20.72 40.43 -12.96
CA PRO A 378 -20.58 40.41 -14.42
C PRO A 378 -20.82 41.82 -14.98
N LYS A 379 -19.95 42.26 -15.88
CA LYS A 379 -20.13 43.49 -16.67
C LYS A 379 -20.62 43.12 -18.06
N LYS A 380 -21.58 43.90 -18.56
CA LYS A 380 -22.28 43.71 -19.84
C LYS A 380 -21.31 43.70 -21.02
N ALA A 381 -21.55 42.79 -21.96
CA ALA A 381 -20.72 42.56 -23.15
C ALA A 381 -20.76 43.74 -24.15
N GLU A 382 -19.59 44.04 -24.72
CA GLU A 382 -19.44 44.88 -25.92
C GLU A 382 -19.54 44.02 -27.21
N PRO A 383 -19.91 44.61 -28.36
CA PRO A 383 -20.25 43.89 -29.60
C PRO A 383 -19.05 43.15 -30.21
N GLY A 384 -19.33 42.06 -30.93
CA GLY A 384 -18.34 41.16 -31.52
C GLY A 384 -17.83 41.54 -32.91
N LEU A 385 -16.56 41.17 -33.12
CA LEU A 385 -15.71 40.94 -34.30
C LEU A 385 -15.93 41.72 -35.62
N PRO A 386 -14.85 42.36 -36.15
CA PRO A 386 -14.66 42.57 -37.58
C PRO A 386 -14.41 41.24 -38.31
N ALA A 387 -14.72 41.20 -39.61
CA ALA A 387 -14.46 40.05 -40.49
C ALA A 387 -12.98 39.62 -40.49
N PRO A 388 -12.68 38.31 -40.72
CA PRO A 388 -11.30 37.84 -40.81
C PRO A 388 -10.56 38.60 -41.92
N GLY A 389 -9.56 39.38 -41.52
CA GLY A 389 -8.60 39.98 -42.45
C GLY A 389 -7.59 38.94 -42.94
N PRO A 390 -6.78 39.27 -43.95
CA PRO A 390 -5.67 38.41 -44.37
C PRO A 390 -4.71 38.17 -43.20
N VAL A 391 -4.30 36.91 -43.00
CA VAL A 391 -3.35 36.52 -41.95
C VAL A 391 -2.03 37.26 -42.18
N PRO A 392 -1.60 38.16 -41.27
CA PRO A 392 -0.36 38.91 -41.46
C PRO A 392 0.85 38.02 -41.15
N ASP A 393 1.93 38.17 -41.92
CA ASP A 393 3.22 37.58 -41.56
C ASP A 393 3.82 38.34 -40.36
N ARG A 394 3.71 37.75 -39.17
CA ARG A 394 4.37 38.21 -37.94
C ARG A 394 5.66 37.45 -37.67
N LEU A 395 5.75 36.23 -38.19
CA LEU A 395 6.85 35.30 -37.96
C LEU A 395 8.19 35.84 -38.47
N SER A 396 8.22 36.43 -39.66
CA SER A 396 9.46 37.05 -40.21
C SER A 396 10.04 38.12 -39.29
N GLY A 397 9.16 38.98 -38.76
CA GLY A 397 9.55 40.05 -37.84
C GLY A 397 9.99 39.53 -36.47
N PHE A 398 9.41 38.43 -36.01
CA PHE A 398 9.78 37.76 -34.76
C PHE A 398 11.16 37.08 -34.87
N LEU A 399 11.38 36.27 -35.91
CA LEU A 399 12.62 35.51 -36.11
C LEU A 399 13.85 36.37 -36.42
N SER A 400 13.65 37.58 -36.95
CA SER A 400 14.73 38.51 -37.28
C SER A 400 15.25 39.31 -36.07
N ARG A 401 14.64 39.15 -34.90
CA ARG A 401 15.03 39.84 -33.67
C ARG A 401 15.58 38.83 -32.66
N PRO A 402 16.69 39.16 -31.97
CA PRO A 402 17.09 38.36 -30.83
C PRO A 402 15.98 38.42 -29.75
N PRO A 403 15.73 37.32 -29.01
CA PRO A 403 14.76 37.34 -27.94
C PRO A 403 15.15 38.39 -26.89
N GLU A 404 14.19 39.22 -26.49
CA GLU A 404 14.40 40.15 -25.38
C GLU A 404 14.42 39.37 -24.07
N LEU A 405 15.62 38.99 -23.64
CA LEU A 405 15.86 38.42 -22.32
C LEU A 405 15.63 39.54 -21.29
N GLY A 406 14.40 39.62 -20.77
CA GLY A 406 13.97 40.71 -19.87
C GLY A 406 14.96 40.99 -18.72
N GLY A 407 14.94 42.24 -18.23
CA GLY A 407 15.87 42.72 -17.20
C GLY A 407 15.78 41.97 -15.85
N LEU A 408 16.79 42.19 -15.01
CA LEU A 408 16.85 41.67 -13.65
C LEU A 408 15.64 42.12 -12.82
N ASP A 409 14.90 41.16 -12.26
CA ASP A 409 13.86 41.40 -11.25
C ASP A 409 14.55 41.38 -9.88
N GLU A 410 15.11 42.54 -9.48
CA GLU A 410 15.88 42.67 -8.23
C GLU A 410 15.03 42.32 -7.00
N ASP A 411 13.76 42.74 -6.98
CA ASP A 411 12.85 42.49 -5.87
C ASP A 411 12.57 40.99 -5.68
N GLU A 412 12.37 40.25 -6.78
CA GLU A 412 12.20 38.79 -6.76
C GLU A 412 13.44 38.08 -6.19
N LEU A 413 14.62 38.41 -6.73
CA LEU A 413 15.86 37.76 -6.31
C LEU A 413 16.20 38.08 -4.86
N LEU A 414 16.00 39.34 -4.42
CA LEU A 414 16.15 39.74 -3.02
C LEU A 414 15.18 38.98 -2.11
N GLY A 415 13.92 38.84 -2.53
CA GLY A 415 12.92 38.04 -1.84
C GLY A 415 13.38 36.60 -1.62
N TRP A 416 13.84 35.94 -2.68
CA TRP A 416 14.37 34.57 -2.59
C TRP A 416 15.57 34.47 -1.63
N CYS A 417 16.53 35.41 -1.71
CA CYS A 417 17.70 35.40 -0.84
C CYS A 417 17.32 35.53 0.65
N VAL A 418 16.39 36.43 0.97
CA VAL A 418 15.92 36.64 2.36
C VAL A 418 15.19 35.42 2.89
N ASP A 419 14.29 34.86 2.10
CA ASP A 419 13.46 33.73 2.52
C ASP A 419 14.27 32.43 2.60
N LEU A 420 15.25 32.22 1.72
CA LEU A 420 16.21 31.13 1.83
C LEU A 420 16.98 31.18 3.16
N VAL A 421 17.54 32.32 3.53
CA VAL A 421 18.29 32.46 4.81
C VAL A 421 17.38 32.26 6.02
N ARG A 422 16.10 32.66 5.95
CA ARG A 422 15.11 32.35 6.99
C ARG A 422 14.86 30.85 7.07
N LEU A 423 14.69 30.18 5.92
CA LEU A 423 14.41 28.76 5.84
C LEU A 423 15.63 27.91 6.28
N ALA A 424 16.83 28.31 5.88
CA ALA A 424 18.09 27.69 6.28
C ALA A 424 18.28 27.74 7.81
N ARG A 425 18.04 28.89 8.44
CA ARG A 425 18.08 29.02 9.91
C ARG A 425 17.09 28.11 10.63
N ARG A 426 15.87 27.94 10.10
CA ARG A 426 14.87 27.02 10.66
C ARG A 426 15.31 25.55 10.58
N ASN A 427 16.17 25.22 9.61
CA ASN A 427 16.71 23.87 9.40
C ASN A 427 18.13 23.69 9.97
N GLY A 428 18.55 24.57 10.88
CA GLY A 428 19.80 24.41 11.64
C GLY A 428 21.05 25.00 10.99
N TYR A 429 20.95 25.62 9.81
CA TYR A 429 22.08 26.33 9.21
C TYR A 429 22.41 27.62 9.97
N LEU A 430 23.70 27.88 10.16
CA LEU A 430 24.22 29.15 10.66
C LEU A 430 24.26 30.18 9.52
N SER A 431 23.09 30.64 9.09
CA SER A 431 22.93 31.63 8.01
C SER A 431 22.57 33.02 8.55
N SER A 432 23.07 34.05 7.87
CA SER A 432 23.00 35.46 8.22
C SER A 432 22.60 36.32 7.02
N THR A 433 22.36 37.62 7.25
CA THR A 433 22.11 38.56 6.14
C THR A 433 23.31 38.67 5.18
N ALA A 434 24.53 38.43 5.65
CA ALA A 434 25.71 38.41 4.79
C ALA A 434 25.62 37.27 3.74
N ASP A 435 25.07 36.11 4.13
CA ASP A 435 24.86 34.99 3.22
C ASP A 435 23.79 35.32 2.17
N ALA A 436 22.73 36.06 2.54
CA ALA A 436 21.74 36.52 1.58
C ALA A 436 22.34 37.47 0.52
N ILE A 437 23.23 38.38 0.93
CA ILE A 437 23.96 39.28 0.01
C ILE A 437 24.90 38.47 -0.89
N ALA A 438 25.64 37.50 -0.31
CA ALA A 438 26.53 36.64 -1.07
C ALA A 438 25.77 35.81 -2.12
N VAL A 439 24.62 35.22 -1.75
CA VAL A 439 23.76 34.49 -2.69
C VAL A 439 23.25 35.41 -3.80
N TYR A 440 22.81 36.62 -3.46
CA TYR A 440 22.33 37.60 -4.44
C TYR A 440 23.41 37.95 -5.49
N GLU A 441 24.59 38.37 -5.02
CA GLU A 441 25.71 38.73 -5.89
C GLU A 441 26.21 37.53 -6.70
N THR A 442 26.33 36.36 -6.07
CA THR A 442 26.77 35.13 -6.73
C THR A 442 25.77 34.68 -7.80
N SER A 443 24.47 34.83 -7.57
CA SER A 443 23.44 34.51 -8.58
C SER A 443 23.63 35.35 -9.84
N ILE A 444 23.88 36.66 -9.67
CA ILE A 444 24.13 37.60 -10.78
C ILE A 444 25.43 37.25 -11.50
N LEU A 445 26.50 36.95 -10.76
CA LEU A 445 27.78 36.55 -11.34
C LEU A 445 27.67 35.25 -12.14
N LEU A 446 26.98 34.23 -11.62
CA LEU A 446 26.76 32.96 -12.31
C LEU A 446 25.95 33.15 -13.59
N ALA A 447 24.90 33.97 -13.54
CA ALA A 447 24.12 34.34 -14.72
C ALA A 447 25.00 35.02 -15.79
N GLY A 448 25.82 36.00 -15.37
CA GLY A 448 26.74 36.72 -16.25
C GLY A 448 27.80 35.80 -16.88
N MET A 449 28.37 34.86 -16.13
CA MET A 449 29.29 33.84 -16.66
C MET A 449 28.64 32.92 -17.70
N ARG A 450 27.32 32.78 -17.64
CA ARG A 450 26.51 32.00 -18.58
C ARG A 450 25.94 32.87 -19.72
N ASP A 451 26.45 34.09 -19.89
CA ASP A 451 25.99 35.10 -20.88
C ASP A 451 24.50 35.45 -20.74
N ARG A 452 23.98 35.47 -19.51
CA ARG A 452 22.59 35.84 -19.21
C ARG A 452 22.50 37.21 -18.54
N ALA A 453 21.47 37.96 -18.91
CA ALA A 453 21.17 39.26 -18.33
C ALA A 453 20.54 39.17 -16.92
N ARG A 454 20.02 38.01 -16.53
CA ARG A 454 19.43 37.76 -15.20
C ARG A 454 19.60 36.31 -14.74
N PRO A 455 19.62 36.06 -13.42
CA PRO A 455 19.64 34.71 -12.86
C PRO A 455 18.33 33.95 -13.12
N THR A 456 18.48 32.65 -13.36
CA THR A 456 17.38 31.67 -13.27
C THR A 456 17.22 31.15 -11.84
N PRO A 457 16.10 30.46 -11.53
CA PRO A 457 15.97 29.68 -10.30
C PRO A 457 17.14 28.73 -10.04
N TYR A 458 17.77 28.20 -11.10
CA TYR A 458 18.92 27.30 -11.01
C TYR A 458 20.24 28.03 -10.75
N ASP A 459 20.45 29.22 -11.34
CA ASP A 459 21.56 30.11 -10.95
C ASP A 459 21.48 30.47 -9.47
N PHE A 460 20.27 30.76 -8.99
CA PHE A 460 20.00 31.04 -7.58
C PHE A 460 20.27 29.83 -6.68
N GLN A 461 19.82 28.63 -7.07
CA GLN A 461 20.09 27.40 -6.32
C GLN A 461 21.59 27.09 -6.26
N ASP A 462 22.32 27.24 -7.38
CA ASP A 462 23.78 27.08 -7.41
C ASP A 462 24.48 28.07 -6.49
N ALA A 463 24.08 29.34 -6.52
CA ALA A 463 24.60 30.38 -5.64
C ALA A 463 24.29 30.07 -4.16
N ALA A 464 23.07 29.63 -3.87
CA ALA A 464 22.62 29.23 -2.55
C ALA A 464 23.46 28.10 -1.96
N VAL A 465 23.61 26.99 -2.69
CA VAL A 465 24.45 25.86 -2.29
C VAL A 465 25.88 26.34 -2.09
N THR A 466 26.43 27.10 -3.03
CA THR A 466 27.82 27.60 -2.95
C THR A 466 28.07 28.49 -1.73
N CYS A 467 27.11 29.34 -1.35
CA CYS A 467 27.30 30.32 -0.27
C CYS A 467 26.94 29.77 1.12
N ILE A 468 25.95 28.87 1.21
CA ILE A 468 25.36 28.43 2.49
C ILE A 468 25.79 27.01 2.86
N GLU A 469 25.90 26.11 1.89
CA GLU A 469 26.26 24.71 2.13
C GLU A 469 27.77 24.61 2.38
N LYS A 470 28.16 24.18 3.58
CA LYS A 470 29.57 23.98 3.98
C LYS A 470 29.88 22.48 4.00
N ASP A 471 30.77 22.04 4.88
CA ASP A 471 31.25 20.65 4.91
C ASP A 471 30.20 19.63 5.40
N VAL A 472 29.16 20.06 6.13
CA VAL A 472 28.17 19.17 6.75
C VAL A 472 26.76 19.77 6.68
N VAL A 473 25.77 18.93 6.36
CA VAL A 473 24.33 19.25 6.46
C VAL A 473 23.91 19.20 7.94
N PRO A 474 23.47 20.30 8.56
CA PRO A 474 23.17 20.36 9.99
C PRO A 474 21.83 19.72 10.38
N GLY A 475 20.93 19.49 9.42
CA GLY A 475 19.59 18.95 9.64
C GLY A 475 19.26 17.77 8.70
N ARG A 476 17.96 17.55 8.42
CA ARG A 476 17.52 16.54 7.45
C ARG A 476 17.60 17.00 6.00
N ARG A 477 17.55 18.31 5.75
CA ARG A 477 17.37 18.91 4.42
C ARG A 477 18.59 19.74 4.07
N ASP A 478 19.16 19.49 2.88
CA ASP A 478 20.28 20.24 2.33
C ASP A 478 19.82 21.59 1.73
N VAL A 479 20.75 22.50 1.38
CA VAL A 479 20.39 23.82 0.85
C VAL A 479 19.68 23.72 -0.49
N ARG A 480 20.06 22.72 -1.30
CA ARG A 480 19.39 22.43 -2.58
C ARG A 480 17.90 22.19 -2.36
N HIS A 481 17.54 21.34 -1.41
CA HIS A 481 16.16 21.00 -1.10
C HIS A 481 15.42 22.18 -0.47
N LEU A 482 16.10 23.01 0.33
CA LEU A 482 15.51 24.27 0.80
C LEU A 482 15.19 25.23 -0.34
N CYS A 483 16.00 25.27 -1.40
CA CYS A 483 15.71 26.05 -2.60
C CYS A 483 14.50 25.49 -3.37
N GLU A 484 14.36 24.16 -3.46
CA GLU A 484 13.18 23.52 -4.08
C GLU A 484 11.89 23.87 -3.32
N ILE A 485 11.92 23.81 -1.99
CA ILE A 485 10.79 24.23 -1.14
C ILE A 485 10.48 25.72 -1.34
N LEU A 486 11.51 26.56 -1.43
CA LEU A 486 11.35 28.01 -1.57
C LEU A 486 10.79 28.42 -2.93
N LEU A 487 11.43 27.95 -4.01
CA LEU A 487 11.10 28.31 -5.39
C LEU A 487 9.83 27.60 -5.85
N GLY A 488 9.54 26.44 -5.24
CA GLY A 488 8.61 25.48 -5.78
C GLY A 488 7.54 24.98 -4.83
N GLY A 489 7.60 25.25 -3.52
CA GLY A 489 6.79 24.61 -2.46
C GLY A 489 5.51 23.91 -2.95
N ASP A 490 5.47 22.58 -2.78
CA ASP A 490 4.49 21.76 -3.50
C ASP A 490 3.04 22.15 -3.17
N ARG A 491 2.31 22.60 -4.19
CA ARG A 491 0.90 22.95 -4.06
C ARG A 491 0.06 21.73 -4.36
N ILE A 492 -0.54 21.20 -3.30
CA ILE A 492 -1.42 20.06 -3.36
C ILE A 492 -2.87 20.56 -3.45
N GLY A 493 -3.62 20.05 -4.42
CA GLY A 493 -5.04 20.34 -4.51
C GLY A 493 -5.89 19.40 -3.67
N GLN A 494 -7.20 19.62 -3.73
CA GLN A 494 -8.18 18.92 -2.91
C GLN A 494 -9.45 18.70 -3.71
N VAL A 495 -9.96 17.48 -3.64
CA VAL A 495 -11.28 17.15 -4.18
C VAL A 495 -12.32 17.59 -3.17
N GLY A 496 -13.30 18.38 -3.60
CA GLY A 496 -14.38 18.82 -2.74
C GLY A 496 -15.34 17.70 -2.41
N TYR A 497 -15.98 17.78 -1.25
CA TYR A 497 -16.93 16.77 -0.76
C TYR A 497 -17.98 16.36 -1.81
N ALA A 498 -18.59 17.32 -2.51
CA ALA A 498 -19.62 17.04 -3.52
C ALA A 498 -19.12 16.16 -4.68
N SER A 499 -17.84 16.27 -5.04
CA SER A 499 -17.21 15.53 -6.14
C SER A 499 -16.53 14.23 -5.72
N MET A 500 -16.54 13.91 -4.42
CA MET A 500 -16.05 12.62 -3.93
C MET A 500 -17.03 11.50 -4.27
N PRO A 501 -16.58 10.25 -4.43
CA PRO A 501 -17.47 9.10 -4.54
C PRO A 501 -18.40 8.97 -3.32
N PRO A 502 -19.60 8.37 -3.49
CA PRO A 502 -20.55 8.17 -2.39
C PRO A 502 -19.93 7.50 -1.15
N LEU A 503 -19.08 6.49 -1.34
CA LEU A 503 -18.38 5.80 -0.24
C LEU A 503 -17.49 6.75 0.55
N ALA A 504 -16.70 7.59 -0.13
CA ALA A 504 -15.81 8.53 0.52
C ALA A 504 -16.61 9.59 1.31
N ARG A 505 -17.75 10.05 0.78
CA ARG A 505 -18.67 10.94 1.51
C ARG A 505 -19.25 10.27 2.76
N ASP A 506 -19.75 9.03 2.63
CA ASP A 506 -20.27 8.24 3.76
C ASP A 506 -19.24 8.12 4.90
N VAL A 507 -17.96 7.96 4.57
CA VAL A 507 -16.88 7.94 5.57
C VAL A 507 -16.77 9.26 6.32
N TYR A 508 -16.77 10.40 5.64
CA TYR A 508 -16.72 11.71 6.31
C TYR A 508 -17.98 11.94 7.16
N ASP A 509 -19.16 11.61 6.66
CA ASP A 509 -20.43 11.79 7.35
C ASP A 509 -20.49 10.95 8.64
N ARG A 510 -20.07 9.68 8.58
CA ARG A 510 -20.07 8.77 9.74
C ARG A 510 -19.01 9.11 10.78
N LEU A 511 -17.97 9.87 10.42
CA LEU A 511 -16.93 10.33 11.34
C LEU A 511 -17.16 11.77 11.83
N GLU A 512 -18.16 12.49 11.32
CA GLU A 512 -18.55 13.83 11.77
C GLU A 512 -18.70 13.92 13.32
N PRO A 513 -19.28 12.94 14.03
CA PRO A 513 -19.43 13.01 15.49
C PRO A 513 -18.12 13.14 16.28
N LEU A 514 -16.96 12.84 15.67
CA LEU A 514 -15.66 13.06 16.31
C LEU A 514 -15.33 14.55 16.49
N GLY A 515 -16.02 15.45 15.77
CA GLY A 515 -15.79 16.90 15.83
C GLY A 515 -14.42 17.31 15.31
N LEU A 516 -13.80 16.48 14.46
CA LEU A 516 -12.48 16.72 13.87
C LEU A 516 -12.60 17.18 12.41
N ASP A 517 -11.69 18.06 12.01
CA ASP A 517 -11.58 18.49 10.61
C ASP A 517 -10.71 17.49 9.83
N LEU A 518 -11.33 16.38 9.43
CA LEU A 518 -10.66 15.26 8.75
C LEU A 518 -10.26 15.57 7.29
N HIS A 519 -10.71 16.71 6.76
CA HIS A 519 -10.28 17.21 5.45
C HIS A 519 -8.87 17.82 5.48
N LYS A 520 -8.36 18.19 6.66
CA LYS A 520 -6.99 18.68 6.81
C LYS A 520 -5.98 17.58 6.55
N ARG A 521 -4.88 17.95 5.90
CA ARG A 521 -3.72 17.07 5.68
C ARG A 521 -2.91 16.81 6.95
N THR A 522 -3.02 17.66 7.96
CA THR A 522 -2.36 17.45 9.26
C THR A 522 -3.01 16.31 10.03
N VAL A 523 -2.20 15.52 10.75
CA VAL A 523 -2.71 14.47 11.65
C VAL A 523 -3.70 15.04 12.65
N GLN A 524 -4.92 14.50 12.67
CA GLN A 524 -5.96 14.79 13.65
C GLN A 524 -5.96 13.68 14.70
N ARG A 525 -5.97 14.05 15.98
CA ARG A 525 -5.99 13.07 17.07
C ARG A 525 -7.41 12.90 17.61
N ALA A 526 -7.93 11.68 17.56
CA ALA A 526 -9.20 11.32 18.18
C ALA A 526 -8.94 10.58 19.50
N LEU A 527 -9.66 10.98 20.55
CA LEU A 527 -9.68 10.29 21.84
C LEU A 527 -11.13 9.88 22.10
N MET A 528 -11.35 8.59 22.35
CA MET A 528 -12.69 8.03 22.55
C MET A 528 -12.74 7.27 23.86
N ASN A 529 -13.79 7.50 24.64
CA ASN A 529 -14.17 6.68 25.78
C ASN A 529 -15.58 6.16 25.53
N LEU A 530 -15.68 4.90 25.08
CA LEU A 530 -16.93 4.32 24.61
C LEU A 530 -17.94 4.03 25.73
N ASP A 531 -17.50 4.01 26.99
CA ASP A 531 -18.40 3.93 28.15
C ASP A 531 -19.05 5.28 28.47
N ALA A 532 -18.30 6.37 28.31
CA ALA A 532 -18.79 7.73 28.55
C ALA A 532 -19.64 8.24 27.38
N ASP A 533 -19.20 7.94 26.15
CA ASP A 533 -19.79 8.43 24.90
C ASP A 533 -20.12 7.24 23.97
N PRO A 534 -21.20 6.47 24.27
CA PRO A 534 -21.55 5.27 23.50
C PRO A 534 -21.92 5.58 22.04
N ASP A 535 -22.34 6.81 21.74
CA ASP A 535 -22.67 7.28 20.39
C ASP A 535 -21.45 7.29 19.45
N LEU A 536 -20.22 7.23 19.97
CA LEU A 536 -18.98 7.12 19.19
C LEU A 536 -18.64 5.67 18.78
N ALA A 537 -19.40 4.68 19.24
CA ALA A 537 -19.21 3.28 18.87
C ALA A 537 -19.20 3.01 17.35
N PRO A 538 -20.09 3.62 16.53
CA PRO A 538 -20.04 3.50 15.08
C PRO A 538 -18.78 4.12 14.46
N CYS A 539 -18.29 5.23 15.00
CA CYS A 539 -17.05 5.87 14.55
C CYS A 539 -15.84 4.95 14.79
N SER A 540 -15.72 4.41 16.01
CA SER A 540 -14.70 3.38 16.34
C SER A 540 -14.80 2.21 15.37
N HIS A 541 -16.01 1.72 15.09
CA HIS A 541 -16.19 0.61 14.16
C HIS A 541 -15.68 0.89 12.75
N LEU A 542 -16.01 2.06 12.22
CA LEU A 542 -15.56 2.50 10.93
C LEU A 542 -14.03 2.67 10.87
N LEU A 543 -13.42 3.28 11.89
CA LEU A 543 -11.95 3.46 11.94
C LEU A 543 -11.21 2.13 11.90
N TRP A 544 -11.71 1.10 12.57
CA TRP A 544 -11.12 -0.24 12.51
C TRP A 544 -11.21 -0.89 11.12
N MET A 545 -12.31 -0.67 10.38
CA MET A 545 -12.43 -1.11 8.99
C MET A 545 -11.50 -0.30 8.06
N LEU A 546 -11.44 1.01 8.22
CA LEU A 546 -10.58 1.87 7.43
C LEU A 546 -9.09 1.56 7.66
N ARG A 547 -8.70 1.21 8.90
CA ARG A 547 -7.35 0.71 9.21
C ARG A 547 -7.00 -0.54 8.39
N TYR A 548 -7.97 -1.41 8.11
CA TYR A 548 -7.75 -2.60 7.30
C TYR A 548 -7.64 -2.27 5.81
N LEU A 549 -8.40 -1.28 5.33
CA LEU A 549 -8.55 -0.99 3.91
C LEU A 549 -7.55 0.04 3.36
N LEU A 550 -7.13 0.99 4.19
CA LEU A 550 -6.26 2.11 3.82
C LEU A 550 -4.79 1.83 4.13
N PRO A 551 -3.84 2.55 3.49
CA PRO A 551 -2.43 2.43 3.78
C PRO A 551 -2.06 2.72 5.24
N ASP A 552 -0.92 2.17 5.66
CA ASP A 552 -0.35 2.43 6.97
C ASP A 552 -0.14 3.93 7.19
N GLY A 553 -0.66 4.45 8.31
CA GLY A 553 -0.59 5.87 8.66
C GLY A 553 -1.87 6.67 8.37
N ALA A 554 -2.76 6.20 7.49
CA ALA A 554 -4.05 6.86 7.22
C ALA A 554 -4.96 6.88 8.45
N VAL A 555 -5.07 5.71 9.10
CA VAL A 555 -5.83 5.51 10.34
C VAL A 555 -4.99 4.66 11.29
N ARG A 556 -4.28 5.33 12.21
CA ARG A 556 -3.32 4.66 13.11
C ARG A 556 -3.82 4.62 14.55
N PRO A 557 -4.03 3.44 15.15
CA PRO A 557 -4.33 3.32 16.58
C PRO A 557 -3.06 3.58 17.39
N ILE A 558 -3.14 4.49 18.36
CA ILE A 558 -2.12 4.69 19.41
C ILE A 558 -2.44 3.81 20.62
N MET A 559 -3.73 3.75 20.99
CA MET A 559 -4.24 2.93 22.10
C MET A 559 -5.55 2.30 21.66
N GLY A 560 -5.73 1.03 22.03
CA GLY A 560 -6.92 0.26 21.69
C GLY A 560 -6.56 -0.98 20.87
N THR A 561 -7.28 -2.06 21.16
CA THR A 561 -7.22 -3.35 20.48
C THR A 561 -8.63 -3.72 20.06
N ARG A 562 -8.72 -4.29 18.85
CA ARG A 562 -9.93 -4.95 18.37
C ARG A 562 -9.56 -6.31 17.80
N ARG A 563 -10.06 -7.35 18.45
CA ARG A 563 -9.83 -8.75 18.11
C ARG A 563 -11.10 -9.55 18.40
N LEU A 564 -11.13 -10.79 17.96
CA LEU A 564 -12.23 -11.70 18.25
C LEU A 564 -12.51 -11.77 19.76
N GLY A 565 -13.70 -11.33 20.19
CA GLY A 565 -14.12 -11.29 21.60
C GLY A 565 -13.48 -10.19 22.47
N GLU A 566 -12.60 -9.36 21.91
CA GLU A 566 -11.89 -8.29 22.63
C GLU A 566 -12.20 -6.94 22.00
N ARG A 567 -12.77 -6.03 22.79
CA ARG A 567 -13.04 -4.65 22.39
C ARG A 567 -12.52 -3.71 23.47
N SER A 568 -11.70 -2.75 23.06
CA SER A 568 -11.24 -1.69 23.95
C SER A 568 -12.36 -0.69 24.26
N ILE A 569 -12.44 -0.29 25.53
CA ILE A 569 -13.37 0.74 26.00
C ILE A 569 -12.82 2.13 25.69
N GLN A 570 -11.51 2.31 25.84
CA GLN A 570 -10.80 3.54 25.54
C GLN A 570 -9.91 3.35 24.33
N GLU A 571 -10.02 4.27 23.38
CA GLU A 571 -9.25 4.24 22.14
C GLU A 571 -8.63 5.63 21.87
N SER A 572 -7.43 5.63 21.29
CA SER A 572 -6.81 6.85 20.78
C SER A 572 -6.22 6.61 19.40
N TRP A 573 -6.43 7.57 18.52
CA TRP A 573 -6.13 7.45 17.09
C TRP A 573 -5.41 8.68 16.56
N ASP A 574 -4.46 8.46 15.67
CA ASP A 574 -3.93 9.47 14.76
C ASP A 574 -4.58 9.24 13.38
N LEU A 575 -5.31 10.24 12.88
CA LEU A 575 -6.08 10.20 11.63
C LEU A 575 -5.49 11.18 10.61
N SER A 576 -5.19 10.71 9.41
CA SER A 576 -4.60 11.53 8.33
C SER A 576 -5.37 11.35 7.01
N LEU A 577 -6.71 11.27 7.09
CA LEU A 577 -7.59 11.02 5.93
C LEU A 577 -7.47 12.10 4.84
N GLY A 578 -7.24 13.37 5.22
CA GLY A 578 -7.00 14.45 4.24
C GLY A 578 -5.69 14.31 3.47
N GLN A 579 -4.65 13.71 4.07
CA GLN A 579 -3.41 13.36 3.37
C GLN A 579 -3.64 12.18 2.42
N HIS A 580 -4.39 11.17 2.88
CA HIS A 580 -4.68 9.93 2.15
C HIS A 580 -6.02 9.98 1.39
N GLN A 581 -6.46 11.17 0.95
CA GLN A 581 -7.76 11.36 0.31
C GLN A 581 -7.89 10.55 -0.99
N ARG A 582 -6.79 10.37 -1.75
CA ARG A 582 -6.75 9.50 -2.93
C ARG A 582 -7.15 8.07 -2.59
N SER A 583 -6.49 7.45 -1.62
CA SER A 583 -6.76 6.05 -1.25
C SER A 583 -8.20 5.86 -0.79
N LEU A 584 -8.79 6.85 -0.10
CA LEU A 584 -10.20 6.84 0.28
C LEU A 584 -11.14 6.95 -0.93
N ILE A 585 -10.82 7.82 -1.91
CA ILE A 585 -11.57 7.94 -3.16
C ILE A 585 -11.53 6.63 -3.95
N GLU A 586 -10.37 6.00 -4.03
CA GLU A 586 -10.17 4.74 -4.77
C GLU A 586 -10.98 3.56 -4.20
N LEU A 587 -11.28 3.55 -2.89
CA LEU A 587 -12.21 2.56 -2.32
C LEU A 587 -13.60 2.66 -2.98
N GLY A 588 -14.02 3.86 -3.39
CA GLY A 588 -15.28 4.07 -4.09
C GLY A 588 -15.36 3.40 -5.47
N TYR A 589 -14.23 2.98 -6.05
CA TYR A 589 -14.21 2.20 -7.28
C TYR A 589 -14.44 0.69 -7.03
N GLU A 590 -14.16 0.21 -5.82
CA GLU A 590 -14.33 -1.21 -5.47
C GLU A 590 -15.76 -1.53 -5.00
N GLY A 591 -16.48 -0.55 -4.43
CA GLY A 591 -17.83 -0.72 -3.89
C GLY A 591 -18.50 0.58 -3.46
N VAL A 592 -19.78 0.51 -3.07
CA VAL A 592 -20.56 1.70 -2.65
C VAL A 592 -20.50 1.97 -1.14
N THR A 593 -20.15 0.97 -0.33
CA THR A 593 -19.93 1.11 1.12
C THR A 593 -18.61 0.47 1.55
N VAL A 594 -18.05 0.93 2.67
CA VAL A 594 -16.82 0.38 3.26
C VAL A 594 -16.95 -1.11 3.56
N GLU A 595 -18.11 -1.52 4.08
CA GLU A 595 -18.43 -2.91 4.41
C GLU A 595 -18.42 -3.79 3.15
N GLN A 596 -18.98 -3.31 2.03
CA GLN A 596 -18.99 -4.04 0.77
C GLN A 596 -17.57 -4.21 0.20
N VAL A 597 -16.74 -3.16 0.28
CA VAL A 597 -15.34 -3.23 -0.18
C VAL A 597 -14.57 -4.25 0.65
N LEU A 598 -14.74 -4.25 1.97
CA LEU A 598 -14.13 -5.24 2.85
C LEU A 598 -14.62 -6.66 2.52
N GLU A 599 -15.93 -6.88 2.37
CA GLU A 599 -16.50 -8.18 1.95
C GLU A 599 -15.86 -8.67 0.64
N ARG A 600 -15.75 -7.79 -0.37
CA ARG A 600 -15.16 -8.11 -1.67
C ARG A 600 -13.68 -8.47 -1.55
N ARG A 601 -12.90 -7.75 -0.75
CA ARG A 601 -11.47 -8.04 -0.53
C ARG A 601 -11.27 -9.36 0.22
N LEU A 602 -12.07 -9.64 1.25
CA LEU A 602 -12.06 -10.93 1.95
C LEU A 602 -12.42 -12.09 1.01
N ARG A 603 -13.48 -11.95 0.21
CA ARG A 603 -13.86 -12.95 -0.81
C ARG A 603 -12.74 -13.13 -1.85
N ARG A 604 -12.09 -12.07 -2.30
CA ARG A 604 -10.96 -12.18 -3.24
C ARG A 604 -9.75 -12.92 -2.63
N ALA A 605 -9.45 -12.67 -1.36
CA ALA A 605 -8.35 -13.33 -0.66
C ALA A 605 -8.57 -14.85 -0.55
N VAL A 606 -9.78 -15.28 -0.20
CA VAL A 606 -10.11 -16.69 0.04
C VAL A 606 -10.31 -17.52 -1.24
N TRP A 607 -10.69 -16.89 -2.35
CA TRP A 607 -10.80 -17.54 -3.66
C TRP A 607 -9.55 -17.37 -4.54
N ASN A 608 -8.48 -16.79 -3.99
CA ASN A 608 -7.19 -16.80 -4.65
C ASN A 608 -6.74 -18.27 -4.90
N PRO A 609 -6.19 -18.62 -6.07
CA PRO A 609 -5.69 -19.98 -6.34
C PRO A 609 -4.67 -20.51 -5.33
N GLN A 610 -3.95 -19.62 -4.64
CA GLN A 610 -2.96 -19.95 -3.60
C GLN A 610 -3.51 -19.81 -2.17
N ALA A 611 -4.81 -19.55 -1.99
CA ALA A 611 -5.41 -19.41 -0.68
C ALA A 611 -5.35 -20.73 0.11
N THR A 612 -5.11 -20.63 1.42
CA THR A 612 -5.03 -21.80 2.31
C THR A 612 -6.15 -21.77 3.35
N ALA A 613 -6.32 -22.89 4.08
CA ALA A 613 -7.28 -22.96 5.17
C ALA A 613 -7.00 -21.88 6.24
N ALA A 614 -5.73 -21.55 6.49
CA ALA A 614 -5.36 -20.46 7.40
C ALA A 614 -5.86 -19.09 6.91
N THR A 615 -5.69 -18.77 5.62
CA THR A 615 -6.22 -17.55 5.00
C THR A 615 -7.73 -17.46 5.11
N ALA A 616 -8.43 -18.58 4.90
CA ALA A 616 -9.89 -18.63 5.03
C ALA A 616 -10.36 -18.43 6.48
N LEU A 617 -9.71 -19.07 7.46
CA LEU A 617 -10.01 -18.87 8.88
C LEU A 617 -9.70 -17.44 9.34
N GLU A 618 -8.66 -16.81 8.80
CA GLU A 618 -8.39 -15.38 9.01
C GLU A 618 -9.54 -14.51 8.51
N ALA A 619 -9.99 -14.73 7.28
CA ALA A 619 -11.12 -13.99 6.73
C ALA A 619 -12.42 -14.23 7.51
N VAL A 620 -12.63 -15.42 8.07
CA VAL A 620 -13.73 -15.72 9.01
C VAL A 620 -13.59 -14.85 10.27
N GLU A 621 -12.43 -14.83 10.93
CA GLU A 621 -12.20 -13.97 12.10
C GLU A 621 -12.49 -12.49 11.78
N ASP A 622 -11.95 -11.99 10.67
CA ASP A 622 -12.12 -10.59 10.25
C ASP A 622 -13.57 -10.27 9.89
N SER A 623 -14.30 -11.20 9.26
CA SER A 623 -15.72 -11.03 8.97
C SER A 623 -16.57 -10.91 10.24
N ILE A 624 -16.25 -11.66 11.30
CA ILE A 624 -16.93 -11.56 12.59
C ILE A 624 -16.59 -10.23 13.26
N VAL A 625 -15.31 -9.83 13.25
CA VAL A 625 -14.84 -8.63 13.95
C VAL A 625 -15.31 -7.34 13.27
N PHE A 626 -15.40 -7.31 11.93
CA PHE A 626 -15.63 -6.10 11.15
C PHE A 626 -16.96 -6.03 10.42
N LEU A 627 -17.59 -7.14 10.06
CA LEU A 627 -18.83 -7.12 9.26
C LEU A 627 -20.05 -7.62 10.04
N GLY A 628 -19.88 -8.59 10.94
CA GLY A 628 -20.96 -9.17 11.74
C GLY A 628 -22.02 -9.92 10.91
N SER A 629 -21.76 -10.20 9.63
CA SER A 629 -22.67 -10.93 8.75
C SER A 629 -22.51 -12.43 8.93
N ARG A 630 -23.45 -13.08 9.62
CA ARG A 630 -23.42 -14.53 9.87
C ARG A 630 -23.38 -15.34 8.58
N ARG A 631 -24.22 -14.99 7.59
CA ARG A 631 -24.27 -15.66 6.28
C ARG A 631 -22.94 -15.61 5.55
N PHE A 632 -22.28 -14.44 5.53
CA PHE A 632 -20.98 -14.31 4.86
C PHE A 632 -19.88 -15.04 5.63
N THR A 633 -19.91 -14.99 6.96
CA THR A 633 -19.02 -15.77 7.82
C THR A 633 -19.14 -17.27 7.53
N ASP A 634 -20.36 -17.78 7.37
CA ASP A 634 -20.63 -19.18 7.05
C ASP A 634 -20.16 -19.57 5.63
N GLU A 635 -20.29 -18.66 4.65
CA GLU A 635 -19.75 -18.82 3.29
C GLU A 635 -18.22 -19.01 3.33
N LEU A 636 -17.51 -18.12 4.04
CA LEU A 636 -16.06 -18.20 4.22
C LEU A 636 -15.66 -19.45 5.00
N GLY A 637 -16.43 -19.81 6.03
CA GLY A 637 -16.23 -21.01 6.83
C GLY A 637 -16.36 -22.28 6.03
N GLY A 638 -17.39 -22.39 5.17
CA GLY A 638 -17.54 -23.51 4.24
C GLY A 638 -16.34 -23.62 3.29
N ARG A 639 -15.85 -22.49 2.77
CA ARG A 639 -14.65 -22.46 1.93
C ARG A 639 -13.39 -22.88 2.68
N ALA A 640 -13.27 -22.56 3.97
CA ALA A 640 -12.18 -23.06 4.81
C ALA A 640 -12.18 -24.59 4.92
N VAL A 641 -13.35 -25.23 5.01
CA VAL A 641 -13.49 -26.70 5.02
C VAL A 641 -13.00 -27.30 3.69
N GLU A 642 -13.41 -26.71 2.57
CA GLU A 642 -12.96 -27.16 1.24
C GLU A 642 -11.43 -27.08 1.10
N LEU A 643 -10.84 -25.93 1.47
CA LEU A 643 -9.39 -25.71 1.40
C LEU A 643 -8.61 -26.65 2.31
N LEU A 644 -9.11 -26.92 3.52
CA LEU A 644 -8.51 -27.90 4.44
C LEU A 644 -8.53 -29.31 3.83
N SER A 645 -9.65 -29.72 3.23
CA SER A 645 -9.77 -31.05 2.63
C SER A 645 -8.86 -31.25 1.41
N ALA A 646 -8.53 -30.17 0.71
CA ALA A 646 -7.67 -30.15 -0.46
C ALA A 646 -6.18 -29.94 -0.12
N GLU A 647 -5.87 -29.66 1.15
CA GLU A 647 -4.50 -29.43 1.63
C GLU A 647 -3.65 -30.69 1.40
N ARG A 648 -2.41 -30.50 0.94
CA ARG A 648 -1.46 -31.59 0.67
C ARG A 648 -0.20 -31.51 1.52
N THR A 649 0.09 -30.31 2.03
CA THR A 649 1.19 -30.06 2.96
C THR A 649 0.59 -29.76 4.34
N VAL A 650 1.45 -29.54 5.33
CA VAL A 650 1.02 -29.25 6.71
C VAL A 650 1.68 -27.96 7.22
N ASP A 651 2.12 -27.11 6.29
CA ASP A 651 2.90 -25.91 6.58
C ASP A 651 2.11 -24.92 7.43
N ASP A 652 0.82 -24.80 7.14
CA ASP A 652 -0.11 -23.87 7.81
C ASP A 652 -0.81 -24.48 9.03
N ALA A 653 -0.56 -25.75 9.37
CA ALA A 653 -1.18 -26.43 10.50
C ALA A 653 -1.07 -25.66 11.84
N PRO A 654 0.06 -25.01 12.18
CA PRO A 654 0.15 -24.17 13.39
C PRO A 654 -0.85 -23.01 13.38
N GLU A 655 -1.02 -22.34 12.24
CA GLU A 655 -1.90 -21.19 12.12
C GLU A 655 -3.38 -21.61 12.10
N VAL A 656 -3.68 -22.71 11.40
CA VAL A 656 -5.01 -23.35 11.41
C VAL A 656 -5.42 -23.72 12.83
N LEU A 657 -4.55 -24.40 13.59
CA LEU A 657 -4.81 -24.76 14.98
C LEU A 657 -5.12 -23.53 15.84
N ARG A 658 -4.24 -22.52 15.76
CA ARG A 658 -4.33 -21.31 16.58
C ARG A 658 -5.64 -20.55 16.32
N ARG A 659 -6.01 -20.36 15.05
CA ARG A 659 -7.24 -19.65 14.67
C ARG A 659 -8.48 -20.47 14.99
N MET A 660 -8.50 -21.76 14.69
CA MET A 660 -9.67 -22.60 14.96
C MET A 660 -9.96 -22.70 16.46
N ARG A 661 -8.94 -22.81 17.33
CA ARG A 661 -9.12 -22.78 18.79
C ARG A 661 -9.75 -21.45 19.25
N ARG A 662 -9.30 -20.32 18.71
CA ARG A 662 -9.86 -18.99 19.02
C ARG A 662 -11.31 -18.86 18.58
N LEU A 663 -11.62 -19.30 17.37
CA LEU A 663 -12.97 -19.30 16.82
C LEU A 663 -13.92 -20.19 17.63
N LEU A 664 -13.51 -21.41 17.98
CA LEU A 664 -14.32 -22.29 18.83
C LEU A 664 -14.55 -21.72 20.21
N ALA A 665 -13.51 -21.14 20.84
CA ALA A 665 -13.66 -20.47 22.13
C ALA A 665 -14.66 -19.31 22.04
N HIS A 666 -14.62 -18.54 20.96
CA HIS A 666 -15.57 -17.46 20.70
C HIS A 666 -17.00 -17.98 20.51
N PHE A 667 -17.23 -18.93 19.60
CA PHE A 667 -18.59 -19.45 19.34
C PHE A 667 -19.19 -20.14 20.56
N ARG A 668 -18.40 -20.89 21.34
CA ARG A 668 -18.88 -21.50 22.59
C ARG A 668 -19.25 -20.49 23.67
N ALA A 669 -18.63 -19.31 23.67
CA ALA A 669 -18.95 -18.25 24.61
C ALA A 669 -20.11 -17.36 24.15
N ALA A 670 -20.24 -17.17 22.83
CA ALA A 670 -21.17 -16.20 22.24
C ALA A 670 -22.49 -16.82 21.77
N GLU A 671 -22.52 -18.11 21.40
CA GLU A 671 -23.66 -18.75 20.74
C GLU A 671 -24.07 -20.04 21.45
N PRO A 672 -25.37 -20.40 21.45
CA PRO A 672 -25.87 -21.62 22.10
C PRO A 672 -25.51 -22.90 21.33
N GLU A 673 -25.36 -22.82 20.01
CA GLU A 673 -25.01 -23.94 19.11
C GLU A 673 -23.85 -23.52 18.21
N LEU A 674 -23.01 -24.49 17.82
CA LEU A 674 -21.88 -24.23 16.92
C LEU A 674 -22.37 -24.05 15.48
N PRO A 675 -21.72 -23.17 14.68
CA PRO A 675 -22.00 -23.08 13.25
C PRO A 675 -21.73 -24.42 12.54
N ALA A 676 -22.58 -24.79 11.58
CA ALA A 676 -22.46 -26.06 10.86
C ALA A 676 -21.10 -26.23 10.16
N TRP A 677 -20.53 -25.14 9.63
CA TRP A 677 -19.20 -25.19 9.02
C TRP A 677 -18.09 -25.46 10.05
N CYS A 678 -18.23 -25.02 11.30
CA CYS A 678 -17.27 -25.31 12.38
C CYS A 678 -17.27 -26.80 12.70
N GLU A 679 -18.44 -27.41 12.81
CA GLU A 679 -18.59 -28.86 13.02
C GLU A 679 -18.00 -29.65 11.84
N ALA A 680 -18.28 -29.21 10.61
CA ALA A 680 -17.70 -29.78 9.40
C ALA A 680 -16.18 -29.61 9.34
N PHE A 681 -15.64 -28.45 9.77
CA PHE A 681 -14.20 -28.19 9.80
C PHE A 681 -13.49 -29.11 10.79
N VAL A 682 -14.07 -29.31 11.97
CA VAL A 682 -13.51 -30.20 13.00
C VAL A 682 -13.51 -31.64 12.53
N THR A 683 -14.63 -32.14 12.01
CA THR A 683 -14.74 -33.52 11.52
C THR A 683 -13.84 -33.78 10.31
N THR A 684 -13.82 -32.85 9.35
CA THR A 684 -12.95 -32.93 8.16
C THR A 684 -11.48 -32.85 8.55
N GLY A 685 -11.10 -31.88 9.38
CA GLY A 685 -9.72 -31.72 9.85
C GLY A 685 -9.22 -32.90 10.67
N TYR A 686 -10.09 -33.48 11.52
CA TYR A 686 -9.74 -34.66 12.31
C TYR A 686 -9.40 -35.85 11.41
N ALA A 687 -10.27 -36.17 10.43
CA ALA A 687 -10.03 -37.25 9.47
C ALA A 687 -8.83 -36.96 8.56
N HIS A 688 -8.72 -35.73 8.06
CA HIS A 688 -7.66 -35.30 7.16
C HIS A 688 -6.28 -35.35 7.82
N TYR A 689 -6.13 -34.75 9.01
CA TYR A 689 -4.86 -34.81 9.73
C TYR A 689 -4.51 -36.20 10.24
N CYS A 690 -5.47 -37.05 10.62
CA CYS A 690 -5.18 -38.47 10.88
C CYS A 690 -4.57 -39.15 9.65
N THR A 691 -5.05 -38.82 8.44
CA THR A 691 -4.54 -39.37 7.18
C THR A 691 -3.13 -38.88 6.85
N LEU A 692 -2.85 -37.59 7.06
CA LEU A 692 -1.54 -37.00 6.75
C LEU A 692 -0.47 -37.27 7.82
N LEU A 693 -0.86 -37.54 9.07
CA LEU A 693 0.04 -37.64 10.22
C LEU A 693 1.21 -38.63 10.00
N PRO A 694 1.01 -39.88 9.51
CA PRO A 694 2.12 -40.81 9.29
C PRO A 694 3.15 -40.28 8.30
N THR A 695 2.69 -39.66 7.20
CA THR A 695 3.57 -39.09 6.18
C THR A 695 4.31 -37.86 6.71
N ALA A 696 3.63 -36.98 7.45
CA ALA A 696 4.22 -35.79 8.05
C ALA A 696 5.32 -36.11 9.07
N PHE A 697 5.17 -37.21 9.82
CA PHE A 697 6.21 -37.72 10.73
C PHE A 697 7.49 -38.16 10.00
N VAL A 698 7.38 -38.71 8.78
CA VAL A 698 8.53 -39.26 8.03
C VAL A 698 9.16 -38.22 7.11
N ALA A 699 8.39 -37.27 6.59
CA ALA A 699 8.84 -36.26 5.64
C ALA A 699 9.99 -35.38 6.20
N GLU A 700 11.06 -35.18 5.44
CA GLU A 700 12.24 -34.42 5.89
C GLU A 700 12.01 -32.90 5.87
N ASP A 701 11.20 -32.41 4.94
CA ASP A 701 10.83 -31.01 4.73
C ASP A 701 9.81 -30.49 5.77
N THR A 702 9.05 -31.38 6.39
CA THR A 702 8.07 -31.03 7.41
C THR A 702 8.75 -30.81 8.76
N GLY A 703 8.63 -29.61 9.32
CA GLY A 703 9.20 -29.28 10.63
C GLY A 703 8.48 -29.92 11.82
N VAL A 704 9.17 -29.95 12.97
CA VAL A 704 8.67 -30.50 14.25
C VAL A 704 7.46 -29.72 14.76
N ARG A 705 7.44 -28.40 14.55
CA ARG A 705 6.35 -27.50 14.96
C ARG A 705 5.04 -27.81 14.22
N GLN A 706 5.12 -28.09 12.91
CA GLN A 706 3.95 -28.46 12.10
C GLN A 706 3.31 -29.76 12.60
N VAL A 707 4.12 -30.81 12.81
CA VAL A 707 3.63 -32.10 13.35
C VAL A 707 3.06 -31.93 14.76
N GLY A 708 3.72 -31.13 15.60
CA GLY A 708 3.23 -30.76 16.93
C GLY A 708 1.85 -30.08 16.87
N ALA A 709 1.65 -29.16 15.94
CA ALA A 709 0.37 -28.49 15.73
C ALA A 709 -0.72 -29.45 15.20
N MET A 710 -0.40 -30.40 14.31
CA MET A 710 -1.36 -31.42 13.89
C MET A 710 -1.85 -32.25 15.08
N LEU A 711 -0.92 -32.74 15.92
CA LEU A 711 -1.26 -33.46 17.15
C LEU A 711 -2.05 -32.56 18.11
N GLY A 712 -1.68 -31.28 18.20
CA GLY A 712 -2.39 -30.27 18.98
C GLY A 712 -3.83 -30.09 18.51
N PHE A 713 -4.07 -30.08 17.20
CA PHE A 713 -5.41 -30.06 16.63
C PHE A 713 -6.16 -31.33 16.99
N LEU A 714 -5.60 -32.50 16.66
CA LEU A 714 -6.23 -33.80 16.87
C LEU A 714 -6.63 -34.02 18.33
N PHE A 715 -5.74 -33.79 19.29
CA PHE A 715 -6.04 -33.96 20.72
C PHE A 715 -6.97 -32.88 21.27
N SER A 716 -6.82 -31.62 20.87
CA SER A 716 -7.70 -30.56 21.40
C SER A 716 -9.12 -30.60 20.83
N MET A 717 -9.30 -31.18 19.63
CA MET A 717 -10.58 -31.32 18.96
C MET A 717 -11.23 -32.70 19.17
N GLU A 718 -10.49 -33.69 19.70
CA GLU A 718 -10.93 -35.09 19.83
C GLU A 718 -12.34 -35.22 20.45
N GLY A 719 -12.58 -34.59 21.60
CA GLY A 719 -13.87 -34.69 22.28
C GLY A 719 -15.04 -34.17 21.44
N LEU A 720 -14.84 -33.09 20.68
CA LEU A 720 -15.85 -32.54 19.78
C LEU A 720 -16.02 -33.43 18.54
N ALA A 721 -14.91 -33.87 17.93
CA ALA A 721 -14.93 -34.74 16.76
C ALA A 721 -15.66 -36.06 17.05
N LEU A 722 -15.40 -36.68 18.21
CA LEU A 722 -16.08 -37.90 18.66
C LEU A 722 -17.59 -37.70 18.85
N SER A 723 -17.99 -36.56 19.44
CA SER A 723 -19.42 -36.24 19.60
C SER A 723 -20.15 -36.06 18.27
N LEU A 724 -19.42 -35.70 17.20
CA LEU A 724 -19.91 -35.52 15.85
C LEU A 724 -19.75 -36.78 14.97
N GLY A 725 -19.34 -37.91 15.56
CA GLY A 725 -19.29 -39.21 14.89
C GLY A 725 -17.93 -39.61 14.30
N CYS A 726 -16.84 -38.91 14.60
CA CYS A 726 -15.49 -39.39 14.30
C CYS A 726 -15.12 -40.59 15.19
N ASP A 727 -14.17 -41.41 14.75
CA ASP A 727 -13.69 -42.58 15.48
C ASP A 727 -12.28 -42.36 16.01
N ARG A 728 -12.08 -42.58 17.32
CA ARG A 728 -10.78 -42.51 17.99
C ARG A 728 -9.78 -43.51 17.39
N ALA A 729 -10.26 -44.66 16.89
CA ALA A 729 -9.40 -45.68 16.29
C ALA A 729 -8.60 -45.12 15.09
N GLN A 730 -9.13 -44.12 14.38
CA GLN A 730 -8.40 -43.48 13.26
C GLN A 730 -7.10 -42.80 13.73
N LEU A 731 -7.16 -42.11 14.86
CA LEU A 731 -6.01 -41.43 15.46
C LEU A 731 -5.00 -42.44 16.02
N GLU A 732 -5.49 -43.48 16.71
CA GLU A 732 -4.63 -44.55 17.24
C GLU A 732 -3.87 -45.27 16.12
N LEU A 733 -4.55 -45.61 15.02
CA LEU A 733 -3.93 -46.21 13.84
C LEU A 733 -2.91 -45.27 13.18
N ALA A 734 -3.25 -43.99 13.02
CA ALA A 734 -2.34 -43.00 12.45
C ALA A 734 -1.05 -42.84 13.27
N VAL A 735 -1.17 -42.78 14.60
CA VAL A 735 -0.02 -42.71 15.51
C VAL A 735 0.79 -44.01 15.46
N GLN A 736 0.15 -45.18 15.41
CA GLN A 736 0.86 -46.46 15.30
C GLN A 736 1.61 -46.64 13.97
N GLN A 737 1.08 -46.11 12.88
CA GLN A 737 1.71 -46.15 11.55
C GLN A 737 2.84 -45.12 11.37
N SER A 738 2.99 -44.18 12.31
CA SER A 738 4.02 -43.16 12.27
C SER A 738 5.36 -43.72 12.73
N HIS A 739 6.39 -43.68 11.88
CA HIS A 739 7.73 -44.22 12.16
C HIS A 739 8.85 -43.21 11.83
N PRO A 740 8.92 -42.07 12.53
CA PRO A 740 9.94 -41.06 12.29
C PRO A 740 11.34 -41.57 12.67
N GLN A 741 12.36 -41.12 11.93
CA GLN A 741 13.77 -41.36 12.26
C GLN A 741 14.42 -40.16 12.97
N ALA A 742 13.91 -38.95 12.71
CA ALA A 742 14.45 -37.72 13.30
C ALA A 742 14.17 -37.67 14.82
N PRO A 743 15.21 -37.47 15.67
CA PRO A 743 15.10 -37.44 17.13
C PRO A 743 13.92 -36.63 17.70
N ALA A 744 13.73 -35.40 17.22
CA ALA A 744 12.66 -34.53 17.69
C ALA A 744 11.25 -35.06 17.35
N LYS A 745 11.09 -35.67 16.17
CA LYS A 745 9.82 -36.29 15.75
C LYS A 745 9.57 -37.61 16.48
N VAL A 746 10.61 -38.38 16.82
CA VAL A 746 10.50 -39.57 17.68
C VAL A 746 9.98 -39.18 19.07
N ALA A 747 10.50 -38.10 19.66
CA ALA A 747 10.00 -37.60 20.94
C ALA A 747 8.53 -37.16 20.87
N LEU A 748 8.12 -36.45 19.82
CA LEU A 748 6.71 -36.11 19.57
C LEU A 748 5.81 -37.34 19.46
N LEU A 749 6.28 -38.37 18.74
CA LEU A 749 5.54 -39.62 18.60
C LEU A 749 5.36 -40.31 19.95
N TRP A 750 6.41 -40.38 20.77
CA TRP A 750 6.32 -40.96 22.10
C TRP A 750 5.39 -40.18 23.03
N ALA A 751 5.38 -38.85 22.93
CA ALA A 751 4.42 -38.01 23.65
C ALA A 751 2.98 -38.30 23.21
N ALA A 752 2.73 -38.43 21.90
CA ALA A 752 1.42 -38.81 21.37
C ALA A 752 0.98 -40.22 21.82
N GLN A 753 1.87 -41.20 21.79
CA GLN A 753 1.62 -42.56 22.29
C GLN A 753 1.31 -42.57 23.79
N SER A 754 2.00 -41.74 24.57
CA SER A 754 1.72 -41.60 26.00
C SER A 754 0.35 -40.97 26.26
N GLN A 755 -0.04 -39.96 25.47
CA GLN A 755 -1.36 -39.33 25.58
C GLN A 755 -2.49 -40.28 25.21
N LEU A 756 -2.27 -41.17 24.25
CA LEU A 756 -3.23 -42.21 23.84
C LEU A 756 -3.25 -43.44 24.77
N GLY A 757 -2.33 -43.53 25.75
CA GLY A 757 -2.21 -44.70 26.63
C GLY A 757 -1.50 -45.91 26.00
N LEU A 758 -0.95 -45.77 24.79
CA LEU A 758 -0.20 -46.82 24.09
C LEU A 758 1.21 -47.02 24.66
N LEU A 759 1.78 -45.98 25.28
CA LEU A 759 3.08 -46.00 25.94
C LEU A 759 2.95 -45.52 27.40
N PRO A 760 3.00 -46.41 28.40
CA PRO A 760 2.95 -46.00 29.80
C PRO A 760 4.11 -45.05 30.14
N LEU A 761 3.85 -44.05 31.00
CA LEU A 761 4.86 -43.05 31.39
C LEU A 761 6.12 -43.70 32.00
N ALA A 762 5.99 -44.82 32.69
CA ALA A 762 7.12 -45.59 33.22
C ALA A 762 8.03 -46.11 32.09
N ALA A 763 7.46 -46.68 31.03
CA ALA A 763 8.20 -47.14 29.87
C ALA A 763 8.82 -45.96 29.07
N LEU A 764 8.13 -44.80 29.02
CA LEU A 764 8.70 -43.59 28.43
C LEU A 764 9.92 -43.08 29.20
N ARG A 765 9.91 -43.16 30.54
CA ARG A 765 11.08 -42.85 31.39
C ARG A 765 12.24 -43.79 31.11
N GLU A 766 11.97 -45.10 31.06
CA GLU A 766 13.00 -46.10 30.75
C GLU A 766 13.67 -45.83 29.39
N ARG A 767 12.88 -45.56 28.35
CA ARG A 767 13.42 -45.19 27.02
C ARG A 767 14.31 -43.95 27.08
N CYS A 768 13.93 -42.92 27.83
CA CYS A 768 14.76 -41.71 27.97
C CYS A 768 16.04 -41.97 28.77
N ASP A 769 15.96 -42.80 29.82
CA ASP A 769 17.11 -43.21 30.60
C ASP A 769 18.10 -44.04 29.75
N GLU A 770 17.61 -44.92 28.88
CA GLU A 770 18.42 -45.67 27.90
C GLU A 770 19.12 -44.76 26.87
N LEU A 771 18.43 -43.73 26.36
CA LEU A 771 19.02 -42.75 25.44
C LEU A 771 20.17 -41.98 26.12
N LEU A 772 19.99 -41.57 27.37
CA LEU A 772 21.01 -40.87 28.16
C LEU A 772 22.20 -41.77 28.50
N ALA A 773 21.98 -43.08 28.65
CA ALA A 773 23.04 -44.05 28.93
C ALA A 773 23.85 -44.43 27.68
N ASN A 774 23.39 -44.12 26.47
CA ASN A 774 24.04 -44.50 25.21
C ASN A 774 24.95 -43.38 24.65
N PRO A 775 26.29 -43.53 24.72
CA PRO A 775 27.23 -42.48 24.29
C PRO A 775 27.09 -42.04 22.83
N LEU A 776 26.56 -42.90 21.94
CA LEU A 776 26.38 -42.61 20.53
C LEU A 776 25.17 -41.69 20.26
N VAL A 777 24.21 -41.64 21.17
CA VAL A 777 22.94 -40.91 21.01
C VAL A 777 22.93 -39.60 21.80
N VAL A 778 23.72 -39.50 22.88
CA VAL A 778 23.83 -38.29 23.71
C VAL A 778 24.03 -36.98 22.92
N PRO A 779 24.84 -36.91 21.83
CA PRO A 779 24.99 -35.68 21.04
C PRO A 779 23.70 -35.19 20.34
N SER A 780 22.73 -36.07 20.10
CA SER A 780 21.43 -35.76 19.48
C SER A 780 20.29 -35.63 20.51
N PHE A 781 20.51 -36.01 21.77
CA PHE A 781 19.58 -35.79 22.89
C PHE A 781 18.93 -34.39 22.99
N PRO A 782 19.62 -33.26 22.75
CA PRO A 782 18.98 -31.93 22.60
C PRO A 782 17.73 -31.90 21.74
N LEU A 783 17.75 -32.65 20.63
CA LEU A 783 16.68 -32.66 19.65
C LEU A 783 15.47 -33.44 20.18
N TYR A 784 15.68 -34.52 20.95
CA TYR A 784 14.59 -35.21 21.67
C TYR A 784 13.92 -34.28 22.68
N ILE A 785 14.71 -33.52 23.45
CA ILE A 785 14.17 -32.51 24.37
C ILE A 785 13.33 -31.50 23.61
N SER A 786 13.84 -30.95 22.49
CA SER A 786 13.06 -30.02 21.66
C SER A 786 11.71 -30.61 21.25
N GLY A 787 11.69 -31.87 20.77
CA GLY A 787 10.46 -32.57 20.43
C GLY A 787 9.47 -32.72 21.58
N PHE A 788 9.95 -33.06 22.79
CA PHE A 788 9.09 -33.10 23.98
C PHE A 788 8.57 -31.73 24.39
N VAL A 789 9.38 -30.67 24.27
CA VAL A 789 8.92 -29.31 24.56
C VAL A 789 7.82 -28.91 23.58
N GLN A 790 7.97 -29.20 22.28
CA GLN A 790 6.92 -28.97 21.28
C GLN A 790 5.63 -29.74 21.60
N ALA A 791 5.75 -30.95 22.19
CA ALA A 791 4.60 -31.75 22.59
C ALA A 791 3.79 -31.11 23.72
N LEU A 792 4.33 -30.16 24.49
CA LEU A 792 3.64 -29.64 25.69
C LEU A 792 2.36 -28.87 25.36
N GLU A 793 2.24 -28.33 24.14
CA GLU A 793 1.00 -27.69 23.71
C GLU A 793 -0.15 -28.69 23.52
N SER A 794 0.18 -29.90 23.06
CA SER A 794 -0.78 -30.97 22.76
C SER A 794 -0.94 -31.97 23.92
N VAL A 795 0.10 -32.12 24.75
CA VAL A 795 0.20 -33.04 25.88
C VAL A 795 0.76 -32.32 27.11
N PRO A 796 -0.02 -31.40 27.73
CA PRO A 796 0.46 -30.58 28.85
C PRO A 796 0.78 -31.41 30.12
N SER A 797 0.20 -32.61 30.24
CA SER A 797 0.47 -33.57 31.33
C SER A 797 1.93 -34.02 31.41
N LEU A 798 2.70 -33.90 30.31
CA LEU A 798 4.13 -34.25 30.28
C LEU A 798 5.03 -33.14 30.82
N THR A 799 4.52 -31.96 31.19
CA THR A 799 5.36 -30.86 31.70
C THR A 799 6.29 -31.28 32.85
N PRO A 800 5.83 -31.98 33.91
CA PRO A 800 6.72 -32.43 34.99
C PRO A 800 7.74 -33.47 34.50
N PHE A 801 7.36 -34.32 33.55
CA PHE A 801 8.24 -35.30 32.94
C PHE A 801 9.36 -34.64 32.12
N VAL A 802 9.07 -33.58 31.37
CA VAL A 802 10.11 -32.85 30.62
C VAL A 802 11.11 -32.17 31.56
N VAL A 803 10.63 -31.60 32.66
CA VAL A 803 11.52 -31.07 33.72
C VAL A 803 12.36 -32.18 34.33
N GLU A 804 11.78 -33.36 34.62
CA GLU A 804 12.51 -34.56 35.08
C GLU A 804 13.62 -34.95 34.08
N VAL A 805 13.31 -35.06 32.79
CA VAL A 805 14.26 -35.49 31.74
C VAL A 805 15.41 -34.50 31.59
N ILE A 806 15.12 -33.20 31.57
CA ILE A 806 16.16 -32.16 31.53
C ILE A 806 17.03 -32.27 32.79
N SER A 807 16.42 -32.41 33.98
CA SER A 807 17.14 -32.48 35.25
C SER A 807 18.05 -33.72 35.33
N LYS A 808 17.56 -34.89 34.89
CA LYS A 808 18.36 -36.13 34.80
C LYS A 808 19.52 -36.00 33.83
N ALA A 809 19.31 -35.35 32.68
CA ALA A 809 20.38 -35.13 31.71
C ALA A 809 21.50 -34.25 32.30
N PHE A 810 21.13 -33.18 33.01
CA PHE A 810 22.09 -32.29 33.67
C PHE A 810 22.78 -32.94 34.87
N GLY A 811 22.11 -33.83 35.60
CA GLY A 811 22.67 -34.52 36.77
C GLY A 811 23.55 -35.74 36.45
N ARG A 812 23.41 -36.35 35.26
CA ARG A 812 24.10 -37.61 34.91
C ARG A 812 25.22 -37.46 33.89
N LEU A 813 25.16 -36.46 33.00
CA LEU A 813 26.16 -36.31 31.93
C LEU A 813 27.40 -35.58 32.45
N PRO A 814 28.62 -35.99 32.05
CA PRO A 814 29.85 -35.32 32.46
C PRO A 814 29.99 -33.95 31.78
N ASP A 815 30.68 -33.01 32.43
CA ASP A 815 30.90 -31.64 31.94
C ASP A 815 31.49 -31.56 30.53
N ALA A 816 32.36 -32.52 30.17
CA ALA A 816 32.96 -32.61 28.84
C ALA A 816 31.93 -32.81 27.71
N VAL A 817 30.74 -33.33 28.03
CA VAL A 817 29.62 -33.53 27.11
C VAL A 817 28.56 -32.44 27.29
N LEU A 818 28.31 -32.01 28.52
CA LEU A 818 27.28 -31.03 28.85
C LEU A 818 27.65 -29.61 28.41
N LEU A 819 28.89 -29.16 28.61
CA LEU A 819 29.30 -27.80 28.27
C LEU A 819 29.20 -27.50 26.75
N PRO A 820 29.61 -28.39 25.82
CA PRO A 820 29.37 -28.22 24.39
C PRO A 820 27.88 -28.26 23.99
N TRP A 821 27.03 -28.90 24.80
CA TRP A 821 25.61 -29.04 24.54
C TRP A 821 24.81 -27.76 24.83
N LEU A 822 25.18 -27.01 25.88
CA LEU A 822 24.44 -25.83 26.35
C LEU A 822 24.14 -24.80 25.23
N PRO A 823 25.09 -24.38 24.37
CA PRO A 823 24.78 -23.44 23.30
C PRO A 823 23.71 -23.97 22.35
N LYS A 824 23.81 -25.25 21.94
CA LYS A 824 22.86 -25.91 21.02
C LYS A 824 21.49 -26.07 21.66
N LEU A 825 21.41 -26.41 22.95
CA LEU A 825 20.15 -26.51 23.69
C LEU A 825 19.47 -25.15 23.80
N ILE A 826 20.22 -24.10 24.17
CA ILE A 826 19.70 -22.73 24.31
C ILE A 826 19.21 -22.20 22.97
N THR A 827 19.98 -22.33 21.88
CA THR A 827 19.56 -21.88 20.56
C THR A 827 18.35 -22.67 20.07
N THR A 828 18.34 -23.99 20.21
CA THR A 828 17.20 -24.83 19.78
C THR A 828 15.92 -24.47 20.53
N LEU A 829 15.96 -24.29 21.86
CA LEU A 829 14.78 -23.91 22.65
C LEU A 829 14.32 -22.48 22.35
N ARG A 830 15.25 -21.55 22.13
CA ARG A 830 14.93 -20.16 21.76
C ARG A 830 14.29 -20.06 20.38
N ASP A 831 14.80 -20.83 19.42
CA ASP A 831 14.38 -20.73 18.02
C ASP A 831 13.11 -21.55 17.75
N GLN A 832 12.96 -22.70 18.42
CA GLN A 832 11.83 -23.61 18.17
C GLN A 832 10.71 -23.48 19.21
N ALA A 833 10.99 -23.22 20.49
CA ALA A 833 10.03 -23.40 21.58
C ALA A 833 9.92 -22.20 22.56
N ARG A 834 10.22 -20.98 22.09
CA ARG A 834 10.28 -19.76 22.91
C ARG A 834 9.07 -19.54 23.82
N GLU A 835 7.88 -19.83 23.30
CA GLU A 835 6.59 -19.59 23.99
C GLU A 835 6.33 -20.61 25.11
N LEU A 836 6.96 -21.78 25.06
CA LEU A 836 6.76 -22.90 25.99
C LEU A 836 7.81 -22.93 27.11
N VAL A 837 8.95 -22.24 26.96
CA VAL A 837 9.98 -22.11 28.01
C VAL A 837 9.41 -21.56 29.34
N PRO A 838 8.55 -20.53 29.37
CA PRO A 838 7.94 -20.05 30.62
C PRO A 838 7.13 -21.12 31.36
N VAL A 839 6.52 -22.08 30.64
CA VAL A 839 5.78 -23.20 31.25
C VAL A 839 6.75 -24.10 32.02
N LEU A 840 7.87 -24.46 31.40
CA LEU A 840 8.93 -25.26 32.03
C LEU A 840 9.56 -24.55 33.22
N VAL A 841 9.82 -23.24 33.11
CA VAL A 841 10.37 -22.44 34.21
C VAL A 841 9.41 -22.40 35.40
N ARG A 842 8.10 -22.22 35.16
CA ARG A 842 7.09 -22.28 36.22
C ARG A 842 7.04 -23.65 36.88
N GLU A 843 7.12 -24.72 36.11
CA GLU A 843 7.10 -26.08 36.65
C GLU A 843 8.39 -26.43 37.41
N ALA A 844 9.56 -26.02 36.90
CA ALA A 844 10.82 -26.14 37.63
C ALA A 844 10.78 -25.37 38.95
N GLY A 845 10.26 -24.14 38.95
CA GLY A 845 10.09 -23.34 40.18
C GLY A 845 9.13 -23.95 41.20
N ARG A 846 8.19 -24.81 40.78
CA ARG A 846 7.34 -25.61 41.68
C ARG A 846 8.03 -26.88 42.19
N THR A 847 9.01 -27.38 41.44
CA THR A 847 9.65 -28.67 41.67
C THR A 847 10.88 -28.54 42.58
N PHE A 848 11.74 -27.55 42.34
CA PHE A 848 12.98 -27.33 43.09
C PHE A 848 12.72 -26.50 44.36
N PRO A 849 13.46 -26.74 45.46
CA PRO A 849 13.36 -25.94 46.67
C PRO A 849 13.87 -24.51 46.45
N ALA A 850 13.38 -23.55 47.23
CA ALA A 850 13.68 -22.13 47.05
C ALA A 850 15.02 -21.71 47.67
N GLY A 851 15.54 -22.46 48.65
CA GLY A 851 16.77 -22.16 49.37
C GLY A 851 17.89 -23.21 49.19
N LEU A 852 19.15 -22.75 49.17
CA LEU A 852 20.33 -23.62 49.07
C LEU A 852 20.40 -24.67 50.20
N ALA A 853 20.05 -24.31 51.43
CA ALA A 853 20.07 -25.24 52.57
C ALA A 853 19.02 -26.36 52.45
N GLU A 854 17.93 -26.11 51.74
CA GLU A 854 16.88 -27.11 51.49
C GLU A 854 17.27 -28.05 50.35
N LEU A 855 18.13 -27.60 49.43
CA LEU A 855 18.62 -28.40 48.30
C LEU A 855 19.50 -29.57 48.77
N ASP A 856 20.32 -29.38 49.81
CA ASP A 856 21.22 -30.42 50.35
C ASP A 856 20.46 -31.64 50.91
N ALA A 857 19.21 -31.45 51.35
CA ALA A 857 18.33 -32.51 51.87
C ALA A 857 17.20 -32.89 50.89
N TRP A 858 17.16 -32.27 49.70
CA TRP A 858 16.06 -32.46 48.75
C TRP A 858 16.24 -33.73 47.92
N VAL A 859 15.23 -34.59 47.95
CA VAL A 859 15.15 -35.76 47.08
C VAL A 859 14.19 -35.46 45.93
N PRO A 860 14.65 -35.55 44.66
CA PRO A 860 13.80 -35.28 43.52
C PRO A 860 12.53 -36.15 43.52
N PRO A 861 11.35 -35.60 43.17
CA PRO A 861 10.09 -36.35 43.17
C PRO A 861 10.12 -37.63 42.32
N TRP A 862 10.94 -37.66 41.27
CA TRP A 862 11.10 -38.80 40.37
C TRP A 862 12.10 -39.87 40.86
N GLU A 863 12.85 -39.61 41.94
CA GLU A 863 13.72 -40.61 42.59
C GLU A 863 13.03 -41.31 43.76
N ARG A 864 11.90 -40.77 44.24
CA ARG A 864 10.99 -41.50 45.11
C ARG A 864 10.40 -42.65 44.31
N ARG A 865 11.05 -43.81 44.39
CA ARG A 865 10.56 -45.08 43.88
C ARG A 865 9.11 -45.19 44.37
N ALA A 866 8.16 -45.28 43.45
CA ALA A 866 6.80 -45.63 43.81
C ALA A 866 6.93 -46.94 44.59
N ALA A 867 6.73 -46.88 45.91
CA ALA A 867 6.51 -48.09 46.65
C ALA A 867 5.36 -48.79 45.92
N SER A 868 5.53 -50.06 45.55
CA SER A 868 4.39 -50.91 45.23
C SER A 868 3.30 -50.63 46.26
N PRO A 869 2.02 -50.69 45.91
CA PRO A 869 0.96 -50.66 46.92
C PRO A 869 1.07 -51.93 47.77
N ALA A 870 2.08 -52.00 48.63
CA ALA A 870 2.04 -52.75 49.85
C ALA A 870 0.93 -52.09 50.64
N ALA A 871 -0.12 -52.86 50.87
CA ALA A 871 -1.27 -52.52 51.68
C ALA A 871 -0.90 -51.48 52.74
N ALA A 872 -1.34 -50.24 52.53
CA ALA A 872 -1.25 -49.18 53.53
C ALA A 872 -2.27 -49.49 54.63
N GLY A 873 -2.04 -50.57 55.37
CA GLY A 873 -2.62 -50.82 56.68
C GLY A 873 -1.87 -50.01 57.73
N GLY A 874 -1.85 -48.69 57.58
CA GLY A 874 -1.63 -47.77 58.70
C GLY A 874 -3.01 -47.41 59.25
N PRO A 875 -3.20 -47.27 60.57
CA PRO A 875 -4.51 -46.92 61.14
C PRO A 875 -4.91 -45.54 60.61
N GLY A 876 -5.76 -45.54 59.60
CA GLY A 876 -6.36 -44.33 59.04
C GLY A 876 -7.17 -43.65 60.14
N ALA A 877 -6.96 -42.34 60.30
CA ALA A 877 -7.76 -41.51 61.17
C ALA A 877 -9.25 -41.81 60.91
N ALA A 878 -9.97 -42.21 61.96
CA ALA A 878 -11.37 -42.59 61.88
C ALA A 878 -12.16 -41.43 61.26
N VAL A 879 -12.61 -41.61 60.01
CA VAL A 879 -13.49 -40.66 59.35
C VAL A 879 -14.87 -40.82 59.97
N SER A 880 -15.16 -40.02 61.00
CA SER A 880 -16.48 -39.95 61.62
C SER A 880 -17.31 -38.87 60.93
N GLY A 881 -18.48 -39.24 60.42
CA GLY A 881 -19.44 -38.32 59.82
C GLY A 881 -20.61 -39.05 59.17
N PRO A 882 -21.70 -38.35 58.82
CA PRO A 882 -22.91 -38.96 58.28
C PRO A 882 -22.68 -39.72 56.97
N VAL A 883 -21.69 -39.31 56.17
CA VAL A 883 -21.27 -40.05 54.96
C VAL A 883 -20.64 -41.40 55.33
N ALA A 884 -19.80 -41.46 56.37
CA ALA A 884 -19.20 -42.70 56.83
C ALA A 884 -20.21 -43.65 57.48
N GLU A 885 -21.27 -43.11 58.11
CA GLU A 885 -22.40 -43.91 58.61
C GLU A 885 -23.28 -44.45 57.48
N LEU A 886 -23.60 -43.63 56.47
CA LEU A 886 -24.36 -44.05 55.29
C LEU A 886 -23.65 -45.18 54.55
N LEU A 887 -22.35 -45.04 54.36
CA LEU A 887 -21.51 -46.02 53.67
C LEU A 887 -21.37 -47.33 54.48
N ARG A 888 -21.29 -47.26 55.82
CA ARG A 888 -21.35 -48.45 56.70
C ARG A 888 -22.73 -49.13 56.70
N ALA A 889 -23.81 -48.38 56.52
CA ALA A 889 -25.17 -48.92 56.50
C ALA A 889 -25.51 -49.61 55.18
N HIS A 890 -24.79 -49.29 54.09
CA HIS A 890 -25.04 -49.83 52.74
C HIS A 890 -23.74 -50.33 52.06
N PRO A 891 -23.06 -51.34 52.64
CA PRO A 891 -21.77 -51.82 52.14
C PRO A 891 -21.88 -52.46 50.74
N ASP A 892 -23.03 -53.06 50.41
CA ASP A 892 -23.27 -53.76 49.14
C ASP A 892 -22.97 -52.90 47.90
N THR A 893 -23.24 -51.59 47.97
CA THR A 893 -22.97 -50.68 46.84
C THR A 893 -21.48 -50.47 46.65
N CYS A 894 -20.72 -50.39 47.74
CA CYS A 894 -19.28 -50.20 47.69
C CYS A 894 -18.54 -51.50 47.43
N ASP A 895 -19.06 -52.64 47.87
CA ASP A 895 -18.55 -53.96 47.48
C ASP A 895 -18.76 -54.20 45.98
N ALA A 896 -19.89 -53.77 45.41
CA ALA A 896 -20.13 -53.84 43.96
C ALA A 896 -19.19 -52.92 43.15
N VAL A 897 -18.95 -51.69 43.64
CA VAL A 897 -17.97 -50.77 43.04
C VAL A 897 -16.55 -51.32 43.19
N GLY A 898 -16.21 -51.89 44.35
CA GLY A 898 -14.92 -52.55 44.59
C GLY A 898 -14.68 -53.72 43.65
N ALA A 899 -15.71 -54.53 43.40
CA ALA A 899 -15.66 -55.62 42.42
C ALA A 899 -15.47 -55.11 40.98
N LEU A 900 -16.13 -54.01 40.59
CA LEU A 900 -15.93 -53.37 39.29
C LEU A 900 -14.50 -52.82 39.12
N LEU A 901 -13.91 -52.34 40.20
CA LEU A 901 -12.56 -51.75 40.23
C LEU A 901 -11.45 -52.78 40.50
N GLY A 902 -11.78 -54.06 40.66
CA GLY A 902 -10.81 -55.14 40.91
C GLY A 902 -10.12 -55.08 42.28
N CYS A 903 -10.75 -54.45 43.28
CA CYS A 903 -10.25 -54.42 44.65
C CYS A 903 -10.65 -55.72 45.39
N GLU A 904 -9.65 -56.51 45.84
CA GLU A 904 -9.89 -57.70 46.66
C GLU A 904 -10.02 -57.32 48.15
N GLY A 905 -11.23 -57.40 48.71
CA GLY A 905 -11.53 -57.19 50.13
C GLY A 905 -12.91 -56.57 50.35
N GLY A 906 -13.72 -57.17 51.24
CA GLY A 906 -15.03 -56.61 51.64
C GLY A 906 -14.90 -55.62 52.81
N TRP A 907 -15.97 -54.88 53.08
CA TRP A 907 -16.01 -53.92 54.20
C TRP A 907 -15.70 -54.59 55.55
N LEU A 908 -14.65 -54.13 56.25
CA LEU A 908 -14.25 -54.65 57.57
C LEU A 908 -15.22 -54.18 58.66
N ALA A 909 -15.77 -55.11 59.45
CA ALA A 909 -16.51 -54.82 60.67
C ALA A 909 -15.55 -54.70 61.86
N ASP A 910 -15.54 -53.55 62.54
CA ASP A 910 -14.75 -53.33 63.76
C ASP A 910 -15.30 -54.18 64.94
N GLU A 911 -14.55 -55.19 65.39
CA GLU A 911 -14.66 -55.68 66.77
C GLU A 911 -13.57 -54.99 67.62
N PRO A 912 -13.90 -54.46 68.82
CA PRO A 912 -12.92 -53.78 69.66
C PRO A 912 -11.94 -54.77 70.31
N PRO A 913 -10.61 -54.50 70.31
CA PRO A 913 -9.63 -55.41 70.88
C PRO A 913 -9.74 -55.47 72.42
N ALA A 914 -9.86 -56.68 72.95
CA ALA A 914 -9.72 -56.97 74.37
C ALA A 914 -8.35 -56.46 74.87
N TYR A 915 -8.30 -55.88 76.07
CA TYR A 915 -7.09 -55.43 76.78
C TYR A 915 -6.60 -53.98 76.53
N ALA A 916 -7.47 -53.06 76.13
CA ALA A 916 -7.16 -51.62 76.11
C ALA A 916 -6.70 -51.07 77.49
N GLU A 917 -7.25 -51.61 78.59
CA GLU A 917 -6.88 -51.21 79.96
C GLU A 917 -5.46 -51.65 80.35
N ALA A 918 -5.00 -52.81 79.86
CA ALA A 918 -3.65 -53.32 80.12
C ALA A 918 -2.58 -52.49 79.39
N VAL A 919 -2.88 -52.06 78.15
CA VAL A 919 -2.00 -51.16 77.37
C VAL A 919 -1.91 -49.79 78.02
N ALA A 920 -3.03 -49.25 78.51
CA ALA A 920 -3.05 -47.98 79.24
C ALA A 920 -2.29 -48.05 80.58
N LEU A 921 -2.33 -49.20 81.27
CA LEU A 921 -1.60 -49.42 82.53
C LEU A 921 -0.07 -49.49 82.32
N LEU A 922 0.37 -50.19 81.27
CA LEU A 922 1.80 -50.31 80.90
C LEU A 922 2.39 -48.99 80.42
N ALA A 923 1.59 -48.14 79.76
CA ALA A 923 2.00 -46.79 79.39
C ALA A 923 2.13 -45.84 80.59
N ARG A 924 1.30 -46.03 81.64
CA ARG A 924 1.30 -45.17 82.85
C ARG A 924 2.40 -45.52 83.86
N HIS A 925 2.86 -46.76 83.87
CA HIS A 925 3.92 -47.23 84.78
C HIS A 925 5.05 -47.95 84.00
N PRO A 926 5.82 -47.22 83.17
CA PRO A 926 6.83 -47.81 82.30
C PRO A 926 8.01 -48.42 83.08
N GLU A 927 8.24 -47.96 84.32
CA GLU A 927 9.30 -48.46 85.19
C GLU A 927 9.15 -49.96 85.51
N THR A 928 7.91 -50.47 85.60
CA THR A 928 7.64 -51.89 85.84
C THR A 928 7.99 -52.75 84.62
N ALA A 929 7.72 -52.24 83.41
CA ALA A 929 8.06 -52.92 82.16
C ALA A 929 9.57 -52.91 81.89
N LEU A 930 10.25 -51.79 82.24
CA LEU A 930 11.71 -51.68 82.14
C LEU A 930 12.43 -52.55 83.19
N ALA A 931 11.90 -52.65 84.42
CA ALA A 931 12.43 -53.53 85.45
C ALA A 931 12.26 -55.02 85.09
N ALA A 932 11.12 -55.40 84.50
CA ALA A 932 10.90 -56.75 83.99
C ALA A 932 11.82 -57.08 82.80
N ALA A 933 12.01 -56.14 81.87
CA ALA A 933 12.96 -56.29 80.76
C ALA A 933 14.41 -56.46 81.24
N HIS A 934 14.81 -55.70 82.27
CA HIS A 934 16.12 -55.86 82.91
C HIS A 934 16.28 -57.21 83.63
N LEU A 935 15.22 -57.73 84.26
CA LEU A 935 15.24 -59.04 84.90
C LEU A 935 15.40 -60.16 83.86
N VAL A 936 14.63 -60.09 82.77
CA VAL A 936 14.67 -61.07 81.66
C VAL A 936 16.02 -61.05 80.93
N ALA A 937 16.57 -59.86 80.66
CA ALA A 937 17.89 -59.70 80.02
C ALA A 937 19.08 -60.12 80.91
N SER A 938 18.89 -60.31 82.21
CA SER A 938 19.93 -60.80 83.14
C SER A 938 19.93 -62.33 83.33
N THR A 939 19.03 -63.04 82.64
CA THR A 939 18.91 -64.52 82.70
C THR A 939 18.85 -65.21 81.33
N GLY A 940 19.24 -64.55 80.23
CA GLY A 940 19.30 -65.17 78.91
C GLY A 940 19.93 -64.28 77.85
#